data_AF-A0A1M2YVU3-F1
#
_entry.id   AF-A0A1M2YVU3-F1
#
_cell.length_a   1.000
_cell.length_b   1.000
_cell.length_c   1.000
_cell.angle_alpha   90.00
_cell.angle_beta   90.00
_cell.angle_gamma   90.00
#
_symmetry.space_group_name_H-M   'P 1'
#
loop_
_entity.id
_entity.type
_entity.pdbx_description
1 polymer ?
#
loop_
_entity_poly.entity_id
_entity_poly.type
_entity_poly.pdbx_seq_one_letter_code
_entity_poly.pdbx_strand_id
1 'polypeptide(L)'
;MALAPLDKCTVTGPVLKPDGTPCYPGSVVFALSKRDRDGDIIVVPAPITADVDADGNISVDLWPNSDGYAGTVYSATIMLGKKGTARTQYSSFQVVVPDADTAKLAEIMELSPPDSVDDIEAAIREAQGYATSTHNDAVQTAADRAVVEPIAEDAAAIAPHIGAVVAVNGIASEVEALAAITAKIVTLAGISDDVSAVALIATAVSAVAAAGANITALTADLANVDSVADALTAINAVALKLDDVSAVAAVHAAVSAVAGALDAIGAVADNLIPIGKTADIHDEIQAVAAIVDKIVTVAGIQDDVSLVAAISAKVTAVANSIDDVNALAAALADVHAVAGIVDELNTVARISADVTTVADAISSVQGVAALSGAVTTDTIGWTDVSASGSVTDGAQIFYWPDTLRETDGFLTKLEIGVNAGKTLTVSVDRLNEDGTLTHVADYAVAVPAGAAVVDDLDIPVPAGCVVGVGGVAGIYYETTGGNPAYWFTAAVPTVATPKTISMGNKIHSRFTLKGDVRSKAEIAYASSQAAVATIGENVDAGWLDIVSTGTATPAQFTVILRDSPAPQDGYIADVTIGASVAGAVKVMAVSVVNGVAAEIGASKTVAVAAGVQTLEVGIQIAEGQYVAFTPQQNGAFQFQANSNPTGVRFWYKTGSPLAEGDALTATTLHRFEIAATIKTGLLGSLAGGVPAVQASGNGDDESAAFSKAAAPANTGFVPAGQYVVTGLAASGHGLWGPGKPYLNGIRFPLPLKPQSYTLLEQVRENLIEHAAAGDVLALIGDSISHFYAASMGSRHWFNMFTAWLNYGIAADEPIMTALRPSSTYVPTFYGVTVSGSVSTGTKGPLQESLILADGASLSFAGAYEQVDAWYTQQSGAGDLIFSFGGTDYKTISCDGATQTDMFSAAGATGQSASGTYAIRASRGPVEITGLLRLAPLSGNRKRFRTGRFAHGSYTFANFGSAAVASILTQCTYAGGVCVPILALGINDSFGTNPTSIVSIAEAVIDGLVAGGVPRIFALPPMRPSSAWNSSYTGGRTFDPAQGALRRLYREKGVIVLPVDGIDMTGLGNQADGLHPNDAGNDAMLVAVVERLARL
;
A
#
# COMPACT_ATOMS: atom_id res chain seq x y z
N MET A 1 75.77 -11.50 -40.74
CA MET A 1 75.01 -11.39 -39.48
C MET A 1 75.20 -12.70 -38.77
N ALA A 2 76.03 -12.72 -37.73
CA ALA A 2 76.15 -13.86 -36.84
C ALA A 2 74.78 -14.07 -36.21
N LEU A 3 74.12 -15.19 -36.53
CA LEU A 3 72.80 -15.53 -36.01
C LEU A 3 72.97 -15.80 -34.51
N ALA A 4 72.14 -15.16 -33.69
CA ALA A 4 72.23 -15.27 -32.24
C ALA A 4 72.26 -16.75 -31.82
N PRO A 5 73.23 -17.18 -30.99
CA PRO A 5 73.31 -18.57 -30.56
C PRO A 5 72.08 -18.94 -29.72
N LEU A 6 71.52 -20.13 -29.96
CA LEU A 6 70.52 -20.73 -29.07
C LEU A 6 71.20 -21.16 -27.77
N ASP A 7 70.51 -20.97 -26.64
CA ASP A 7 71.00 -21.42 -25.34
C ASP A 7 71.00 -22.95 -25.25
N LYS A 8 71.94 -23.49 -24.47
CA LYS A 8 72.25 -24.92 -24.45
C LYS A 8 72.58 -25.38 -23.04
N CYS A 9 72.00 -26.50 -22.67
CA CYS A 9 72.30 -27.25 -21.46
C CYS A 9 73.09 -28.52 -21.79
N THR A 10 74.30 -28.62 -21.24
CA THR A 10 75.16 -29.79 -21.38
C THR A 10 74.69 -30.90 -20.44
N VAL A 11 73.93 -31.83 -20.95
CA VAL A 11 73.43 -32.99 -20.21
C VAL A 11 74.53 -34.05 -20.11
N THR A 12 74.86 -34.42 -18.89
CA THR A 12 75.95 -35.33 -18.57
C THR A 12 75.48 -36.49 -17.69
N GLY A 13 76.35 -37.46 -17.45
CA GLY A 13 76.17 -38.43 -16.37
C GLY A 13 76.17 -39.89 -16.82
N PRO A 14 76.31 -40.81 -15.87
CA PRO A 14 76.53 -42.22 -16.17
C PRO A 14 75.27 -42.93 -16.64
N VAL A 15 75.44 -43.76 -17.67
CA VAL A 15 74.48 -44.69 -18.23
C VAL A 15 75.12 -46.06 -18.11
N LEU A 16 74.66 -46.82 -17.10
CA LEU A 16 75.20 -48.11 -16.70
C LEU A 16 74.09 -49.16 -16.77
N LYS A 17 74.47 -50.44 -16.84
CA LYS A 17 73.55 -51.57 -16.73
C LYS A 17 73.26 -51.87 -15.26
N PRO A 18 72.23 -52.68 -14.96
CA PRO A 18 71.91 -53.05 -13.58
C PRO A 18 73.05 -53.75 -12.83
N ASP A 19 73.97 -54.42 -13.54
CA ASP A 19 75.19 -55.02 -12.97
C ASP A 19 76.30 -53.99 -12.68
N GLY A 20 75.99 -52.70 -12.84
CA GLY A 20 76.89 -51.58 -12.62
C GLY A 20 77.92 -51.38 -13.73
N THR A 21 77.95 -52.25 -14.74
CA THR A 21 78.88 -52.07 -15.86
C THR A 21 78.43 -50.91 -16.74
N PRO A 22 79.35 -50.08 -17.25
CA PRO A 22 79.03 -49.08 -18.24
C PRO A 22 78.18 -49.63 -19.39
N CYS A 23 77.20 -48.87 -19.84
CA CYS A 23 76.55 -49.09 -21.12
C CYS A 23 77.50 -48.66 -22.25
N TYR A 24 78.72 -49.20 -22.22
CA TYR A 24 79.80 -48.96 -23.14
C TYR A 24 80.15 -50.24 -23.93
N PRO A 25 80.38 -50.14 -25.25
CA PRO A 25 80.01 -49.01 -26.08
C PRO A 25 78.48 -48.91 -26.20
N GLY A 26 77.94 -47.71 -26.04
CA GLY A 26 76.52 -47.42 -26.16
C GLY A 26 76.30 -45.95 -26.44
N SER A 27 75.06 -45.55 -26.61
CA SER A 27 74.72 -44.15 -26.87
C SER A 27 73.32 -43.85 -26.37
N VAL A 28 73.06 -42.63 -25.91
CA VAL A 28 71.71 -42.14 -25.61
C VAL A 28 71.26 -41.22 -26.73
N VAL A 29 70.10 -41.51 -27.31
CA VAL A 29 69.49 -40.69 -28.36
C VAL A 29 68.35 -39.88 -27.75
N PHE A 30 68.43 -38.57 -27.87
CA PHE A 30 67.45 -37.59 -27.40
C PHE A 30 66.70 -37.02 -28.60
N ALA A 31 65.38 -37.12 -28.62
CA ALA A 31 64.56 -36.49 -29.64
C ALA A 31 63.45 -35.67 -28.99
N LEU A 32 63.28 -34.42 -29.40
CA LEU A 32 62.22 -33.55 -28.90
C LEU A 32 60.84 -34.15 -29.25
N SER A 33 59.86 -34.03 -28.36
CA SER A 33 58.54 -34.65 -28.52
C SER A 33 57.70 -34.05 -29.66
N LYS A 34 57.95 -32.78 -30.04
CA LYS A 34 57.30 -32.05 -31.14
C LYS A 34 58.14 -30.80 -31.49
N ARG A 35 57.77 -30.04 -32.53
CA ARG A 35 58.40 -28.75 -32.85
C ARG A 35 58.05 -27.67 -31.82
N ASP A 36 58.98 -26.78 -31.52
CA ASP A 36 58.84 -25.66 -30.59
C ASP A 36 59.37 -24.36 -31.23
N ARG A 37 59.22 -23.23 -30.53
CA ARG A 37 59.80 -21.94 -30.89
C ARG A 37 60.45 -21.29 -29.67
N ASP A 38 61.57 -20.63 -29.89
CA ASP A 38 62.35 -19.88 -28.90
C ASP A 38 62.60 -18.49 -29.48
N GLY A 39 61.95 -17.47 -28.89
CA GLY A 39 61.78 -16.16 -29.53
C GLY A 39 61.26 -16.25 -30.98
N ASP A 40 62.03 -15.72 -31.93
CA ASP A 40 61.74 -15.74 -33.38
C ASP A 40 62.33 -16.96 -34.13
N ILE A 41 62.92 -17.93 -33.41
CA ILE A 41 63.60 -19.11 -33.95
C ILE A 41 62.69 -20.35 -33.83
N ILE A 42 62.64 -21.19 -34.88
CA ILE A 42 61.88 -22.45 -34.87
C ILE A 42 62.82 -23.62 -34.51
N VAL A 43 62.51 -24.33 -33.42
CA VAL A 43 63.23 -25.52 -32.96
C VAL A 43 62.49 -26.77 -33.40
N VAL A 44 63.15 -27.64 -34.17
CA VAL A 44 62.53 -28.84 -34.77
C VAL A 44 62.99 -30.13 -34.07
N PRO A 45 62.13 -31.16 -33.98
CA PRO A 45 62.41 -32.40 -33.25
C PRO A 45 63.34 -33.33 -34.06
N ALA A 46 64.63 -32.99 -34.14
CA ALA A 46 65.66 -33.83 -34.73
C ALA A 46 66.39 -34.65 -33.64
N PRO A 47 66.71 -35.94 -33.86
CA PRO A 47 67.39 -36.75 -32.86
C PRO A 47 68.86 -36.32 -32.67
N ILE A 48 69.24 -36.03 -31.43
CA ILE A 48 70.62 -35.72 -31.00
C ILE A 48 71.15 -36.93 -30.23
N THR A 49 72.35 -37.39 -30.53
CA THR A 49 72.91 -38.61 -29.92
C THR A 49 74.15 -38.29 -29.09
N ALA A 50 74.15 -38.73 -27.84
CA ALA A 50 75.31 -38.74 -26.96
C ALA A 50 75.91 -40.15 -26.95
N ASP A 51 77.16 -40.30 -27.37
CA ASP A 51 77.85 -41.58 -27.17
C ASP A 51 78.23 -41.70 -25.69
N VAL A 52 78.06 -42.90 -25.13
CA VAL A 52 78.50 -43.24 -23.78
C VAL A 52 79.99 -43.54 -23.84
N ASP A 53 80.77 -43.00 -22.91
CA ASP A 53 82.21 -43.25 -22.80
C ASP A 53 82.53 -44.53 -22.02
N ALA A 54 83.82 -44.87 -21.93
CA ALA A 54 84.28 -46.12 -21.33
C ALA A 54 83.97 -46.23 -19.83
N ASP A 55 83.82 -45.10 -19.12
CA ASP A 55 83.45 -45.03 -17.72
C ASP A 55 81.93 -44.97 -17.53
N GLY A 56 81.19 -45.02 -18.64
CA GLY A 56 79.74 -45.06 -18.69
C GLY A 56 79.11 -43.69 -18.72
N ASN A 57 79.87 -42.60 -18.78
CA ASN A 57 79.30 -41.25 -18.76
C ASN A 57 78.90 -40.79 -20.15
N ILE A 58 77.88 -39.95 -20.21
CA ILE A 58 77.56 -39.15 -21.38
C ILE A 58 77.85 -37.68 -21.10
N SER A 59 78.00 -36.91 -22.18
CA SER A 59 78.00 -35.45 -22.18
C SER A 59 77.45 -34.97 -23.53
N VAL A 60 76.39 -34.18 -23.52
CA VAL A 60 75.73 -33.71 -24.74
C VAL A 60 75.00 -32.39 -24.51
N ASP A 61 75.22 -31.43 -25.41
CA ASP A 61 74.48 -30.17 -25.36
C ASP A 61 73.10 -30.36 -25.98
N LEU A 62 72.07 -30.14 -25.17
CA LEU A 62 70.68 -30.15 -25.58
C LEU A 62 70.10 -28.76 -25.35
N TRP A 63 69.12 -28.38 -26.16
CA TRP A 63 68.45 -27.11 -25.99
C TRP A 63 67.47 -27.22 -24.79
N PRO A 64 67.42 -26.24 -23.88
CA PRO A 64 66.51 -26.30 -22.75
C PRO A 64 65.04 -26.30 -23.16
N ASN A 65 64.26 -27.18 -22.56
CA ASN A 65 62.84 -27.29 -22.85
C ASN A 65 62.02 -26.10 -22.34
N SER A 66 62.50 -25.41 -21.28
CA SER A 66 61.84 -24.24 -20.70
C SER A 66 61.97 -22.97 -21.54
N ASP A 67 62.92 -22.94 -22.49
CA ASP A 67 63.10 -21.83 -23.42
C ASP A 67 62.04 -21.86 -24.55
N GLY A 68 61.40 -23.03 -24.71
CA GLY A 68 60.33 -23.27 -25.66
C GLY A 68 58.97 -22.79 -25.19
N TYR A 69 58.24 -22.11 -26.07
CA TYR A 69 56.87 -21.70 -25.77
C TYR A 69 55.82 -22.83 -25.86
N ALA A 70 56.15 -23.99 -26.43
CA ALA A 70 55.20 -25.09 -26.68
C ALA A 70 55.28 -26.25 -25.66
N GLY A 71 56.09 -26.09 -24.59
CA GLY A 71 56.18 -27.05 -23.48
C GLY A 71 56.63 -28.42 -23.94
N THR A 72 57.70 -28.48 -24.72
CA THR A 72 58.26 -29.73 -25.24
C THR A 72 59.08 -30.47 -24.18
N VAL A 73 59.26 -31.77 -24.38
CA VAL A 73 60.19 -32.60 -23.58
C VAL A 73 60.98 -33.47 -24.53
N TYR A 74 62.18 -33.89 -24.16
CA TYR A 74 62.92 -34.90 -24.93
C TYR A 74 62.41 -36.30 -24.59
N SER A 75 62.29 -37.15 -25.61
CA SER A 75 62.28 -38.60 -25.44
C SER A 75 63.71 -39.09 -25.59
N ALA A 76 64.28 -39.63 -24.50
CA ALA A 76 65.62 -40.19 -24.46
C ALA A 76 65.56 -41.71 -24.52
N THR A 77 66.39 -42.31 -25.36
CA THR A 77 66.43 -43.76 -25.58
C THR A 77 67.88 -44.25 -25.50
N ILE A 78 68.15 -45.25 -24.66
CA ILE A 78 69.48 -45.84 -24.53
C ILE A 78 69.65 -46.95 -25.56
N MET A 79 70.72 -46.88 -26.34
CA MET A 79 71.09 -47.83 -27.39
C MET A 79 72.41 -48.49 -27.02
N LEU A 80 72.39 -49.77 -26.63
CA LEU A 80 73.59 -50.51 -26.26
C LEU A 80 74.16 -51.27 -27.47
N GLY A 81 75.47 -51.13 -27.68
CA GLY A 81 76.20 -51.72 -28.80
C GLY A 81 76.86 -50.68 -29.69
N LYS A 82 77.76 -51.11 -30.58
CA LYS A 82 78.60 -50.22 -31.40
C LYS A 82 77.82 -49.54 -32.55
N LYS A 83 78.21 -48.30 -32.87
CA LYS A 83 77.89 -47.52 -34.08
C LYS A 83 77.53 -48.30 -35.35
N GLY A 84 76.28 -48.39 -35.82
CA GLY A 84 76.00 -49.00 -37.14
C GLY A 84 76.00 -50.53 -37.21
N THR A 85 75.94 -51.23 -36.07
CA THR A 85 75.57 -52.66 -35.99
C THR A 85 74.18 -52.82 -35.36
N ALA A 86 73.63 -54.05 -35.32
CA ALA A 86 72.43 -54.32 -34.55
C ALA A 86 72.66 -53.97 -33.08
N ARG A 87 71.80 -53.12 -32.50
CA ARG A 87 71.93 -52.54 -31.17
C ARG A 87 70.68 -52.88 -30.35
N THR A 88 70.87 -53.14 -29.06
CA THR A 88 69.75 -53.34 -28.15
C THR A 88 69.23 -51.98 -27.71
N GLN A 89 68.01 -51.67 -28.13
CA GLN A 89 67.30 -50.46 -27.73
C GLN A 89 66.56 -50.72 -26.43
N TYR A 90 66.81 -49.88 -25.42
CA TYR A 90 66.03 -49.86 -24.19
C TYR A 90 64.86 -48.90 -24.33
N SER A 91 63.79 -49.12 -23.55
CA SER A 91 62.58 -48.31 -23.60
C SER A 91 62.90 -46.83 -23.43
N SER A 92 62.28 -46.00 -24.27
CA SER A 92 62.44 -44.55 -24.20
C SER A 92 61.79 -44.02 -22.94
N PHE A 93 62.44 -43.06 -22.29
CA PHE A 93 61.91 -42.31 -21.15
C PHE A 93 61.89 -40.83 -21.46
N GLN A 94 61.05 -40.07 -20.76
CA GLN A 94 60.96 -38.64 -20.97
C GLN A 94 62.04 -37.93 -20.17
N VAL A 95 62.62 -36.90 -20.78
CA VAL A 95 63.69 -36.09 -20.24
C VAL A 95 63.33 -34.63 -20.42
N VAL A 96 63.30 -33.87 -19.33
CA VAL A 96 63.03 -32.43 -19.35
C VAL A 96 64.32 -31.69 -19.08
N VAL A 97 64.93 -31.15 -20.14
CA VAL A 97 66.21 -30.43 -20.08
C VAL A 97 65.96 -29.01 -19.55
N PRO A 98 66.55 -28.60 -18.42
CA PRO A 98 66.33 -27.27 -17.84
C PRO A 98 67.20 -26.19 -18.51
N ASP A 99 66.79 -24.91 -18.39
CA ASP A 99 67.58 -23.75 -18.83
C ASP A 99 68.73 -23.49 -17.85
N ALA A 100 69.84 -24.18 -18.11
CA ALA A 100 71.06 -24.15 -17.31
C ALA A 100 72.24 -24.59 -18.18
N ASP A 101 73.47 -24.26 -17.78
CA ASP A 101 74.68 -24.63 -18.57
C ASP A 101 74.96 -26.14 -18.64
N THR A 102 74.61 -26.89 -17.58
CA THR A 102 74.80 -28.35 -17.47
C THR A 102 73.70 -29.00 -16.63
N ALA A 103 73.28 -30.23 -16.95
CA ALA A 103 72.37 -31.04 -16.14
C ALA A 103 72.79 -32.52 -16.13
N LYS A 104 72.27 -33.36 -15.22
CA LYS A 104 72.54 -34.81 -15.23
C LYS A 104 71.35 -35.63 -15.71
N LEU A 105 71.59 -36.56 -16.63
CA LEU A 105 70.54 -37.34 -17.30
C LEU A 105 69.58 -38.07 -16.34
N ALA A 106 70.09 -38.64 -15.23
CA ALA A 106 69.27 -39.33 -14.23
C ALA A 106 68.39 -38.38 -13.39
N GLU A 107 68.76 -37.12 -13.30
CA GLU A 107 68.03 -36.09 -12.53
C GLU A 107 66.93 -35.43 -13.36
N ILE A 108 67.07 -35.50 -14.69
CA ILE A 108 66.12 -34.89 -15.62
C ILE A 108 65.21 -35.92 -16.30
N MET A 109 65.35 -37.22 -16.00
CA MET A 109 64.46 -38.26 -16.51
C MET A 109 63.24 -38.49 -15.62
N GLU A 110 62.03 -38.41 -16.18
CA GLU A 110 60.78 -38.71 -15.46
C GLU A 110 60.41 -40.20 -15.67
N LEU A 111 60.29 -40.93 -14.56
CA LEU A 111 59.77 -42.31 -14.51
C LEU A 111 58.45 -42.28 -13.73
N SER A 112 57.31 -42.23 -14.44
CA SER A 112 55.99 -42.28 -13.81
C SER A 112 55.77 -43.64 -13.12
N PRO A 113 55.47 -43.69 -11.81
CA PRO A 113 55.38 -44.93 -11.02
C PRO A 113 53.94 -45.23 -10.54
N PRO A 114 53.64 -46.43 -10.01
CA PRO A 114 53.71 -47.71 -10.70
C PRO A 114 52.42 -48.56 -10.48
N ASP A 115 52.01 -49.33 -11.48
CA ASP A 115 50.94 -50.33 -11.33
C ASP A 115 51.42 -51.47 -10.41
N SER A 116 50.60 -51.79 -9.40
CA SER A 116 50.93 -52.81 -8.40
C SER A 116 50.44 -54.20 -8.81
N VAL A 117 51.13 -55.18 -8.25
CA VAL A 117 51.26 -56.61 -8.56
C VAL A 117 49.99 -57.39 -8.95
N ASP A 118 48.77 -56.87 -8.80
CA ASP A 118 47.57 -57.43 -9.45
C ASP A 118 47.70 -57.46 -10.98
N ASP A 119 48.38 -56.51 -11.63
CA ASP A 119 48.69 -56.59 -13.07
C ASP A 119 49.80 -57.59 -13.42
N ILE A 120 50.61 -58.05 -12.46
CA ILE A 120 51.67 -59.06 -12.72
C ILE A 120 51.21 -60.48 -12.35
N GLU A 121 50.45 -60.67 -11.26
CA GLU A 121 49.73 -61.94 -11.11
C GLU A 121 48.65 -62.08 -12.19
N ALA A 122 47.97 -61.00 -12.63
CA ALA A 122 47.09 -61.03 -13.80
C ALA A 122 47.84 -61.30 -15.09
N ALA A 123 49.03 -60.74 -15.38
CA ALA A 123 49.68 -61.03 -16.65
C ALA A 123 50.16 -62.50 -16.82
N ILE A 124 50.42 -63.26 -15.74
CA ILE A 124 50.80 -64.68 -15.84
C ILE A 124 49.63 -65.64 -15.53
N ARG A 125 48.60 -65.23 -14.76
CA ARG A 125 47.30 -65.95 -14.71
C ARG A 125 46.38 -65.65 -15.90
N GLU A 126 46.57 -64.58 -16.67
CA GLU A 126 45.82 -64.30 -17.92
C GLU A 126 46.34 -65.16 -19.08
N ALA A 127 47.63 -65.51 -19.07
CA ALA A 127 48.20 -66.39 -20.09
C ALA A 127 47.89 -67.89 -19.87
N GLN A 128 47.53 -68.37 -18.67
CA GLN A 128 47.15 -69.79 -18.46
C GLN A 128 45.88 -70.06 -17.63
N GLY A 129 45.27 -69.04 -17.03
CA GLY A 129 43.94 -69.09 -16.40
C GLY A 129 42.77 -69.12 -17.39
N TYR A 130 43.06 -69.18 -18.70
CA TYR A 130 42.07 -69.51 -19.72
C TYR A 130 41.56 -70.96 -19.67
N ALA A 131 42.05 -71.81 -18.74
CA ALA A 131 41.72 -73.24 -18.78
C ALA A 131 41.00 -73.87 -17.58
N THR A 132 41.09 -73.44 -16.30
CA THR A 132 40.45 -74.23 -15.22
C THR A 132 40.27 -73.55 -13.85
N SER A 133 39.05 -73.12 -13.47
CA SER A 133 38.61 -73.27 -12.05
C SER A 133 37.10 -73.23 -11.74
N THR A 134 36.17 -73.02 -12.67
CA THR A 134 34.73 -73.03 -12.30
C THR A 134 33.85 -73.89 -13.22
N HIS A 135 34.39 -75.06 -13.60
CA HIS A 135 33.61 -76.31 -13.78
C HIS A 135 34.26 -77.46 -12.96
N ASN A 136 34.71 -77.15 -11.74
CA ASN A 136 34.52 -78.04 -10.60
C ASN A 136 33.10 -77.86 -10.03
N ASP A 137 32.14 -77.55 -10.90
CA ASP A 137 30.71 -77.82 -10.74
C ASP A 137 30.38 -79.31 -10.93
N ALA A 138 31.37 -80.20 -11.07
CA ALA A 138 31.08 -81.59 -11.43
C ALA A 138 31.96 -82.68 -10.79
N VAL A 139 32.60 -82.43 -9.64
CA VAL A 139 33.15 -83.54 -8.81
C VAL A 139 32.12 -84.06 -7.78
N GLN A 140 30.83 -83.79 -7.96
CA GLN A 140 29.81 -84.45 -7.15
C GLN A 140 28.77 -85.25 -7.93
N THR A 141 29.10 -85.82 -9.10
CA THR A 141 28.25 -86.93 -9.56
C THR A 141 28.86 -88.10 -10.34
N ALA A 142 30.09 -88.13 -10.90
CA ALA A 142 30.38 -89.28 -11.80
C ALA A 142 31.78 -89.92 -11.95
N ALA A 143 32.90 -89.41 -11.41
CA ALA A 143 34.19 -90.05 -11.71
C ALA A 143 34.65 -91.14 -10.72
N ASP A 144 35.25 -90.86 -9.57
CA ASP A 144 36.26 -91.84 -9.10
C ASP A 144 35.86 -92.79 -7.95
N ARG A 145 34.78 -93.54 -8.21
CA ARG A 145 34.48 -94.84 -7.60
C ARG A 145 35.44 -95.94 -8.12
N ALA A 146 36.78 -95.75 -8.15
CA ALA A 146 37.67 -96.84 -8.60
C ALA A 146 39.15 -96.89 -8.18
N VAL A 147 39.79 -95.87 -7.57
CA VAL A 147 41.29 -95.89 -7.42
C VAL A 147 41.75 -95.76 -5.97
N VAL A 148 41.40 -96.76 -5.14
CA VAL A 148 41.79 -96.89 -3.71
C VAL A 148 43.04 -97.75 -3.48
N GLU A 149 43.68 -98.35 -4.48
CA GLU A 149 44.64 -99.45 -4.24
C GLU A 149 45.94 -99.31 -5.06
N PRO A 150 46.74 -98.22 -4.99
CA PRO A 150 48.07 -98.37 -4.36
C PRO A 150 48.75 -97.04 -3.93
N ILE A 151 48.29 -96.42 -2.84
CA ILE A 151 49.02 -95.38 -2.08
C ILE A 151 50.10 -96.01 -1.14
N ALA A 152 50.34 -97.33 -1.19
CA ALA A 152 51.06 -98.00 -0.11
C ALA A 152 52.59 -98.09 -0.23
N GLU A 153 53.20 -97.97 -1.43
CA GLU A 153 54.65 -98.21 -1.60
C GLU A 153 55.52 -96.94 -1.70
N ASP A 154 55.07 -95.86 -2.35
CA ASP A 154 55.92 -94.66 -2.52
C ASP A 154 55.94 -93.72 -1.29
N ALA A 155 54.93 -93.81 -0.43
CA ALA A 155 54.81 -92.99 0.77
C ALA A 155 55.92 -93.26 1.82
N ALA A 156 56.54 -94.44 1.79
CA ALA A 156 57.65 -94.77 2.69
C ALA A 156 58.99 -94.16 2.26
N ALA A 157 59.18 -93.86 0.97
CA ALA A 157 60.44 -93.31 0.43
C ALA A 157 60.55 -91.78 0.62
N ILE A 158 59.42 -91.07 0.72
CA ILE A 158 59.37 -89.60 0.89
C ILE A 158 59.46 -89.21 2.38
N ALA A 159 59.14 -90.11 3.31
CA ALA A 159 59.03 -89.85 4.75
C ALA A 159 60.26 -89.21 5.44
N PRO A 160 61.54 -89.48 5.08
CA PRO A 160 62.70 -88.82 5.70
C PRO A 160 62.87 -87.37 5.24
N HIS A 161 62.37 -87.04 4.04
CA HIS A 161 62.42 -85.68 3.49
C HIS A 161 61.29 -84.81 4.06
N ILE A 162 60.25 -85.42 4.66
CA ILE A 162 59.13 -84.71 5.29
C ILE A 162 59.59 -83.85 6.48
N GLY A 163 60.61 -84.24 7.24
CA GLY A 163 61.16 -83.38 8.30
C GLY A 163 61.85 -82.12 7.77
N ALA A 164 62.60 -82.25 6.66
CA ALA A 164 63.26 -81.13 5.99
C ALA A 164 62.27 -80.29 5.17
N VAL A 165 61.21 -80.89 4.63
CA VAL A 165 60.10 -80.20 3.99
C VAL A 165 59.26 -79.46 5.02
N VAL A 166 59.06 -79.99 6.24
CA VAL A 166 58.42 -79.27 7.35
C VAL A 166 59.31 -78.15 7.87
N ALA A 167 60.64 -78.31 7.89
CA ALA A 167 61.56 -77.21 8.17
C ALA A 167 61.53 -76.14 7.07
N VAL A 168 61.41 -76.54 5.80
CA VAL A 168 61.18 -75.61 4.68
C VAL A 168 59.77 -75.00 4.73
N ASN A 169 58.76 -75.67 5.29
CA ASN A 169 57.40 -75.14 5.48
C ASN A 169 57.30 -74.19 6.69
N GLY A 170 58.06 -74.45 7.75
CA GLY A 170 58.25 -73.56 8.89
C GLY A 170 59.04 -72.32 8.50
N ILE A 171 60.09 -72.47 7.70
CA ILE A 171 60.81 -71.36 7.08
C ILE A 171 59.93 -70.67 6.04
N ALA A 172 59.06 -71.37 5.31
CA ALA A 172 58.11 -70.74 4.39
C ALA A 172 57.10 -69.87 5.15
N SER A 173 56.64 -70.29 6.33
CA SER A 173 55.74 -69.47 7.17
C SER A 173 56.48 -68.31 7.86
N GLU A 174 57.77 -68.47 8.22
CA GLU A 174 58.61 -67.35 8.67
C GLU A 174 58.98 -66.40 7.52
N VAL A 175 59.15 -66.90 6.30
CA VAL A 175 59.39 -66.10 5.08
C VAL A 175 58.10 -65.42 4.62
N GLU A 176 56.92 -66.02 4.80
CA GLU A 176 55.63 -65.37 4.61
C GLU A 176 55.38 -64.30 5.68
N ALA A 177 55.76 -64.55 6.94
CA ALA A 177 55.74 -63.53 7.98
C ALA A 177 56.75 -62.41 7.69
N LEU A 178 57.91 -62.73 7.13
CA LEU A 178 58.90 -61.75 6.69
C LEU A 178 58.43 -60.99 5.45
N ALA A 179 57.69 -61.63 4.53
CA ALA A 179 57.06 -60.97 3.40
C ALA A 179 55.94 -60.04 3.85
N ALA A 180 55.16 -60.42 4.87
CA ALA A 180 54.14 -59.56 5.48
C ALA A 180 54.74 -58.39 6.27
N ILE A 181 55.84 -58.61 7.01
CA ILE A 181 56.59 -57.53 7.67
C ILE A 181 57.27 -56.65 6.63
N THR A 182 57.81 -57.20 5.54
CA THR A 182 58.39 -56.44 4.41
C THR A 182 57.33 -55.62 3.70
N ALA A 183 56.12 -56.16 3.48
CA ALA A 183 54.99 -55.41 2.93
C ALA A 183 54.57 -54.25 3.85
N LYS A 184 54.56 -54.47 5.18
CA LYS A 184 54.33 -53.40 6.16
C LYS A 184 55.48 -52.39 6.23
N ILE A 185 56.73 -52.79 6.03
CA ILE A 185 57.89 -51.89 5.92
C ILE A 185 57.83 -51.09 4.61
N VAL A 186 57.34 -51.68 3.52
CA VAL A 186 57.03 -50.95 2.27
C VAL A 186 55.88 -49.98 2.49
N THR A 187 54.87 -50.33 3.29
CA THR A 187 53.80 -49.39 3.67
C THR A 187 54.32 -48.28 4.59
N LEU A 188 55.21 -48.58 5.54
CA LEU A 188 55.83 -47.61 6.43
C LEU A 188 56.84 -46.71 5.70
N ALA A 189 57.52 -47.23 4.67
CA ALA A 189 58.35 -46.47 3.74
C ALA A 189 57.50 -45.56 2.85
N GLY A 190 56.37 -46.05 2.33
CA GLY A 190 55.37 -45.20 1.67
C GLY A 190 54.81 -44.10 2.59
N ILE A 191 54.56 -44.39 3.86
CA ILE A 191 54.18 -43.38 4.86
C ILE A 191 55.36 -42.43 5.17
N SER A 192 56.61 -42.89 5.19
CA SER A 192 57.78 -42.04 5.35
C SER A 192 57.99 -41.14 4.13
N ASP A 193 57.67 -41.63 2.92
CA ASP A 193 57.69 -40.89 1.67
C ASP A 193 56.52 -39.90 1.62
N ASP A 194 55.34 -40.26 2.13
CA ASP A 194 54.21 -39.35 2.32
C ASP A 194 54.49 -38.29 3.39
N VAL A 195 55.14 -38.63 4.52
CA VAL A 195 55.58 -37.67 5.55
C VAL A 195 56.69 -36.76 5.01
N SER A 196 57.56 -37.28 4.15
CA SER A 196 58.56 -36.48 3.42
C SER A 196 57.91 -35.60 2.35
N ALA A 197 56.86 -36.08 1.68
CA ALA A 197 56.03 -35.30 0.76
C ALA A 197 55.23 -34.23 1.51
N VAL A 198 54.75 -34.49 2.73
CA VAL A 198 54.12 -33.50 3.61
C VAL A 198 55.16 -32.49 4.14
N ALA A 199 56.39 -32.89 4.42
CA ALA A 199 57.49 -31.97 4.75
C ALA A 199 57.89 -31.11 3.53
N LEU A 200 57.84 -31.67 2.31
CA LEU A 200 57.99 -30.92 1.07
C LEU A 200 56.78 -30.01 0.80
N ILE A 201 55.55 -30.42 1.12
CA ILE A 201 54.36 -29.57 1.09
C ILE A 201 54.47 -28.45 2.13
N ALA A 202 55.00 -28.69 3.34
CA ALA A 202 55.26 -27.65 4.33
C ALA A 202 56.36 -26.67 3.86
N THR A 203 57.34 -27.18 3.12
CA THR A 203 58.36 -26.36 2.44
C THR A 203 57.74 -25.56 1.29
N ALA A 204 56.83 -26.16 0.51
CA ALA A 204 56.08 -25.50 -0.55
C ALA A 204 55.07 -24.47 -0.01
N VAL A 205 54.43 -24.74 1.13
CA VAL A 205 53.54 -23.79 1.83
C VAL A 205 54.35 -22.66 2.45
N SER A 206 55.55 -22.94 2.97
CA SER A 206 56.50 -21.90 3.38
C SER A 206 57.02 -21.09 2.18
N ALA A 207 57.19 -21.72 1.02
CA ALA A 207 57.50 -21.04 -0.24
C ALA A 207 56.30 -20.24 -0.78
N VAL A 208 55.06 -20.67 -0.55
CA VAL A 208 53.84 -19.90 -0.85
C VAL A 208 53.66 -18.75 0.12
N ALA A 209 53.99 -18.91 1.40
CA ALA A 209 54.05 -17.81 2.36
C ALA A 209 55.17 -16.81 2.01
N ALA A 210 56.33 -17.29 1.55
CA ALA A 210 57.40 -16.46 0.99
C ALA A 210 56.97 -15.81 -0.34
N ALA A 211 56.19 -16.49 -1.18
CA ALA A 211 55.59 -15.91 -2.38
C ALA A 211 54.54 -14.85 -2.02
N GLY A 212 53.76 -15.03 -0.94
CA GLY A 212 52.86 -14.01 -0.39
C GLY A 212 53.62 -12.81 0.18
N ALA A 213 54.76 -13.03 0.82
CA ALA A 213 55.68 -11.96 1.23
C ALA A 213 56.29 -11.26 0.00
N ASN A 214 56.63 -12.00 -1.06
CA ASN A 214 57.11 -11.45 -2.32
C ASN A 214 55.99 -10.72 -3.09
N ILE A 215 54.73 -11.14 -3.00
CA ILE A 215 53.57 -10.44 -3.59
C ILE A 215 53.26 -9.17 -2.78
N THR A 216 53.41 -9.21 -1.46
CA THR A 216 53.30 -8.02 -0.60
C THR A 216 54.45 -7.06 -0.88
N ALA A 217 55.67 -7.58 -1.05
CA ALA A 217 56.83 -6.81 -1.49
C ALA A 217 56.65 -6.29 -2.91
N LEU A 218 56.08 -7.05 -3.84
CA LEU A 218 55.76 -6.62 -5.20
C LEU A 218 54.64 -5.57 -5.19
N THR A 219 53.70 -5.64 -4.24
CA THR A 219 52.66 -4.62 -4.05
C THR A 219 53.26 -3.33 -3.48
N ALA A 220 54.24 -3.46 -2.57
CA ALA A 220 55.04 -2.34 -2.10
C ALA A 220 55.95 -1.79 -3.21
N ASP A 221 56.52 -2.65 -4.06
CA ASP A 221 57.31 -2.27 -5.23
C ASP A 221 56.44 -1.65 -6.31
N LEU A 222 55.19 -2.09 -6.49
CA LEU A 222 54.19 -1.44 -7.36
C LEU A 222 53.78 -0.09 -6.78
N ALA A 223 53.58 0.03 -5.47
CA ALA A 223 53.38 1.33 -4.83
C ALA A 223 54.62 2.22 -4.92
N ASN A 224 55.83 1.63 -4.92
CA ASN A 224 57.08 2.34 -5.21
C ASN A 224 57.17 2.70 -6.69
N VAL A 225 56.67 1.88 -7.62
CA VAL A 225 56.61 2.17 -9.06
C VAL A 225 55.60 3.26 -9.33
N ASP A 226 54.44 3.25 -8.68
CA ASP A 226 53.45 4.32 -8.71
C ASP A 226 54.03 5.59 -8.09
N SER A 227 54.73 5.48 -6.95
CA SER A 227 55.48 6.59 -6.36
C SER A 227 56.62 7.06 -7.26
N VAL A 228 57.25 6.18 -8.04
CA VAL A 228 58.27 6.50 -9.04
C VAL A 228 57.63 7.11 -10.27
N ALA A 229 56.42 6.73 -10.66
CA ALA A 229 55.67 7.32 -11.76
C ALA A 229 55.14 8.70 -11.37
N ASP A 230 54.68 8.87 -10.15
CA ASP A 230 54.35 10.15 -9.52
C ASP A 230 55.61 11.00 -9.37
N ALA A 231 56.72 10.41 -8.92
CA ALA A 231 58.01 11.09 -8.86
C ALA A 231 58.53 11.41 -10.26
N LEU A 232 58.27 10.61 -11.29
CA LEU A 232 58.66 10.88 -12.67
C LEU A 232 57.78 11.97 -13.29
N THR A 233 56.49 12.00 -12.93
CA THR A 233 55.57 13.10 -13.27
C THR A 233 56.00 14.38 -12.57
N ALA A 234 56.39 14.30 -11.30
CA ALA A 234 56.94 15.41 -10.53
C ALA A 234 58.32 15.82 -11.04
N ILE A 235 59.19 14.89 -11.46
CA ILE A 235 60.50 15.15 -12.07
C ILE A 235 60.31 15.78 -13.44
N ASN A 236 59.35 15.35 -14.24
CA ASN A 236 59.01 15.98 -15.52
C ASN A 236 58.43 17.37 -15.29
N ALA A 237 57.61 17.56 -14.26
CA ALA A 237 57.18 18.89 -13.83
C ALA A 237 58.36 19.72 -13.30
N VAL A 238 59.33 19.11 -12.64
CA VAL A 238 60.58 19.75 -12.22
C VAL A 238 61.50 20.02 -13.41
N ALA A 239 61.48 19.23 -14.48
CA ALA A 239 62.22 19.42 -15.72
C ALA A 239 61.64 20.58 -16.51
N LEU A 240 60.31 20.69 -16.60
CA LEU A 240 59.62 21.89 -17.08
C LEU A 240 59.93 23.10 -16.19
N LYS A 241 59.97 22.91 -14.86
CA LYS A 241 60.47 23.95 -13.95
C LYS A 241 61.98 24.16 -14.06
N LEU A 242 62.76 23.25 -14.64
CA LEU A 242 64.20 23.38 -14.85
C LEU A 242 64.47 24.15 -16.13
N ASP A 243 63.59 24.01 -17.12
CA ASP A 243 63.47 24.93 -18.24
C ASP A 243 63.02 26.30 -17.73
N ASP A 244 62.10 26.37 -16.75
CA ASP A 244 61.81 27.62 -16.05
C ASP A 244 63.00 28.09 -15.20
N VAL A 245 63.83 27.23 -14.60
CA VAL A 245 65.04 27.62 -13.84
C VAL A 245 66.15 28.06 -14.77
N SER A 246 66.26 27.48 -15.96
CA SER A 246 67.16 27.89 -17.03
C SER A 246 66.68 29.20 -17.66
N ALA A 247 65.37 29.36 -17.78
CA ALA A 247 64.72 30.64 -18.07
C ALA A 247 64.93 31.62 -16.90
N VAL A 248 64.94 31.19 -15.64
CA VAL A 248 65.26 32.02 -14.47
C VAL A 248 66.75 32.35 -14.43
N ALA A 249 67.64 31.49 -14.92
CA ALA A 249 69.06 31.77 -15.05
C ALA A 249 69.33 32.74 -16.21
N ALA A 250 68.62 32.59 -17.32
CA ALA A 250 68.61 33.56 -18.42
C ALA A 250 67.96 34.88 -17.98
N VAL A 251 66.88 34.82 -17.21
CA VAL A 251 66.25 35.97 -16.55
C VAL A 251 67.16 36.53 -15.48
N HIS A 252 67.99 35.75 -14.78
CA HIS A 252 68.93 36.24 -13.75
C HIS A 252 70.15 36.89 -14.41
N ALA A 253 70.62 36.36 -15.54
CA ALA A 253 71.62 37.01 -16.38
C ALA A 253 71.04 38.30 -16.99
N ALA A 254 69.79 38.27 -17.45
CA ALA A 254 69.09 39.46 -17.91
C ALA A 254 68.81 40.45 -16.76
N VAL A 255 68.49 39.99 -15.54
CA VAL A 255 68.26 40.80 -14.35
C VAL A 255 69.58 41.35 -13.83
N SER A 256 70.68 40.61 -13.93
CA SER A 256 72.03 41.09 -13.59
C SER A 256 72.54 42.08 -14.63
N ALA A 257 72.23 41.87 -15.91
CA ALA A 257 72.47 42.84 -16.98
C ALA A 257 71.56 44.07 -16.83
N VAL A 258 70.31 43.89 -16.38
CA VAL A 258 69.37 44.97 -16.04
C VAL A 258 69.80 45.66 -14.76
N ALA A 259 70.40 44.98 -13.78
CA ALA A 259 70.96 45.55 -12.56
C ALA A 259 72.22 46.35 -12.89
N GLY A 260 73.12 45.82 -13.72
CA GLY A 260 74.25 46.57 -14.26
C GLY A 260 73.80 47.72 -15.16
N ALA A 261 72.71 47.56 -15.91
CA ALA A 261 72.07 48.64 -16.64
C ALA A 261 71.35 49.61 -15.71
N LEU A 262 70.85 49.21 -14.54
CA LEU A 262 70.22 50.04 -13.52
C LEU A 262 71.27 50.80 -12.71
N ASP A 263 72.45 50.23 -12.48
CA ASP A 263 73.60 50.91 -11.90
C ASP A 263 74.20 51.88 -12.92
N ALA A 264 74.25 51.51 -14.20
CA ALA A 264 74.65 52.40 -15.28
C ALA A 264 73.58 53.48 -15.55
N ILE A 265 72.29 53.16 -15.46
CA ILE A 265 71.16 54.09 -15.48
C ILE A 265 71.17 54.91 -14.20
N GLY A 266 71.63 54.38 -13.07
CA GLY A 266 71.80 55.08 -11.81
C GLY A 266 72.95 56.07 -11.91
N ALA A 267 74.07 55.69 -12.52
CA ALA A 267 75.18 56.59 -12.83
C ALA A 267 74.79 57.60 -13.94
N VAL A 268 73.97 57.20 -14.92
CA VAL A 268 73.39 58.11 -15.92
C VAL A 268 72.32 58.98 -15.29
N ALA A 269 71.57 58.51 -14.29
CA ALA A 269 70.58 59.26 -13.53
C ALA A 269 71.30 60.28 -12.64
N ASP A 270 72.37 59.90 -11.96
CA ASP A 270 73.24 60.77 -11.18
C ASP A 270 73.98 61.78 -12.07
N ASN A 271 74.41 61.38 -13.27
CA ASN A 271 74.93 62.32 -14.29
C ASN A 271 73.81 63.13 -14.97
N LEU A 272 72.57 62.63 -14.97
CA LEU A 272 71.32 63.32 -15.30
C LEU A 272 70.79 64.12 -14.11
N ILE A 273 71.40 64.12 -12.92
CA ILE A 273 71.00 65.06 -11.87
C ILE A 273 71.47 66.47 -12.26
N PRO A 274 72.70 66.67 -12.77
CA PRO A 274 73.10 67.94 -13.39
C PRO A 274 72.36 68.30 -14.70
N ILE A 275 72.05 67.33 -15.57
CA ILE A 275 71.22 67.58 -16.78
C ILE A 275 69.74 67.75 -16.42
N GLY A 276 69.30 67.09 -15.36
CA GLY A 276 68.01 67.23 -14.69
C GLY A 276 67.90 68.62 -14.14
N LYS A 277 68.92 69.21 -13.51
CA LYS A 277 68.93 70.65 -13.24
C LYS A 277 68.83 71.53 -14.49
N THR A 278 69.24 71.05 -15.67
CA THR A 278 69.09 71.78 -16.94
C THR A 278 67.69 71.58 -17.56
N ALA A 279 67.08 70.41 -17.36
CA ALA A 279 65.70 70.08 -17.72
C ALA A 279 64.71 70.73 -16.73
N ASP A 280 65.00 70.74 -15.44
CA ASP A 280 64.33 71.50 -14.39
C ASP A 280 64.45 72.99 -14.68
N ILE A 281 65.60 73.51 -15.14
CA ILE A 281 65.67 74.90 -15.62
C ILE A 281 64.83 75.10 -16.89
N HIS A 282 64.81 74.14 -17.82
CA HIS A 282 63.96 74.22 -19.03
C HIS A 282 62.47 74.11 -18.70
N ASP A 283 62.11 73.28 -17.74
CA ASP A 283 60.77 73.02 -17.25
C ASP A 283 60.33 74.10 -16.29
N GLU A 284 61.23 74.77 -15.56
CA GLU A 284 60.95 76.00 -14.81
C GLU A 284 60.76 77.16 -15.79
N ILE A 285 61.52 77.24 -16.88
CA ILE A 285 61.31 78.24 -17.95
C ILE A 285 60.00 77.97 -18.71
N GLN A 286 59.70 76.72 -19.07
CA GLN A 286 58.44 76.31 -19.66
C GLN A 286 57.30 76.37 -18.65
N ALA A 287 57.53 76.15 -17.36
CA ALA A 287 56.54 76.34 -16.31
C ALA A 287 56.26 77.82 -16.11
N VAL A 288 57.25 78.71 -16.20
CA VAL A 288 57.02 80.16 -16.19
C VAL A 288 56.27 80.60 -17.45
N ALA A 289 56.60 80.08 -18.63
CA ALA A 289 55.87 80.36 -19.88
C ALA A 289 54.43 79.78 -19.85
N ALA A 290 54.26 78.57 -19.33
CA ALA A 290 52.97 77.94 -19.11
C ALA A 290 52.21 78.57 -17.94
N ILE A 291 52.88 79.18 -16.96
CA ILE A 291 52.25 80.02 -15.92
C ILE A 291 51.76 81.30 -16.58
N VAL A 292 52.48 81.89 -17.53
CA VAL A 292 52.02 83.05 -18.30
C VAL A 292 50.79 82.68 -19.15
N ASP A 293 50.79 81.54 -19.84
CA ASP A 293 49.61 81.05 -20.56
C ASP A 293 48.48 80.66 -19.60
N LYS A 294 48.78 80.05 -18.45
CA LYS A 294 47.79 79.76 -17.40
C LYS A 294 47.30 81.02 -16.71
N ILE A 295 48.04 82.12 -16.66
CA ILE A 295 47.55 83.42 -16.17
C ILE A 295 46.56 83.99 -17.17
N VAL A 296 46.82 83.83 -18.47
CA VAL A 296 45.86 84.14 -19.55
C VAL A 296 44.63 83.21 -19.48
N THR A 297 44.82 81.92 -19.16
CA THR A 297 43.73 80.96 -18.94
C THR A 297 43.01 81.21 -17.62
N VAL A 298 43.67 81.65 -16.54
CA VAL A 298 43.04 82.03 -15.26
C VAL A 298 42.16 83.26 -15.44
N ALA A 299 42.55 84.18 -16.33
CA ALA A 299 41.68 85.27 -16.77
C ALA A 299 40.45 84.74 -17.55
N GLY A 300 40.57 83.65 -18.32
CA GLY A 300 39.44 82.95 -18.95
C GLY A 300 38.62 82.06 -18.00
N ILE A 301 39.23 81.50 -16.96
CA ILE A 301 38.59 80.70 -15.90
C ILE A 301 37.76 81.61 -14.97
N GLN A 302 37.83 82.93 -15.08
CA GLN A 302 36.98 83.83 -14.29
C GLN A 302 35.47 83.59 -14.56
N ASP A 303 35.12 83.20 -15.78
CA ASP A 303 33.76 82.78 -16.14
C ASP A 303 33.44 81.38 -15.59
N ASP A 304 34.38 80.44 -15.65
CA ASP A 304 34.22 79.10 -15.08
C ASP A 304 34.15 79.12 -13.55
N VAL A 305 34.88 80.00 -12.86
CA VAL A 305 34.79 80.22 -11.40
C VAL A 305 33.41 80.76 -11.04
N SER A 306 32.85 81.63 -11.88
CA SER A 306 31.46 82.10 -11.73
C SER A 306 30.45 80.97 -11.97
N LEU A 307 30.74 80.06 -12.90
CA LEU A 307 29.95 78.86 -13.13
C LEU A 307 30.07 77.85 -11.97
N VAL A 308 31.26 77.70 -11.38
CA VAL A 308 31.52 76.87 -10.20
C VAL A 308 30.82 77.45 -8.97
N ALA A 309 30.73 78.78 -8.83
CA ALA A 309 29.91 79.40 -7.78
C ALA A 309 28.41 79.07 -7.96
N ALA A 310 27.90 79.07 -9.20
CA ALA A 310 26.54 78.62 -9.51
C ALA A 310 26.35 77.11 -9.30
N ILE A 311 27.34 76.28 -9.62
CA ILE A 311 27.36 74.85 -9.30
C ILE A 311 27.40 74.66 -7.79
N SER A 312 28.15 75.45 -7.03
CA SER A 312 28.19 75.38 -5.57
C SER A 312 26.81 75.67 -4.98
N ALA A 313 26.05 76.62 -5.52
CA ALA A 313 24.66 76.84 -5.12
C ALA A 313 23.76 75.64 -5.44
N LYS A 314 23.97 74.98 -6.59
CA LYS A 314 23.27 73.72 -6.93
C LYS A 314 23.70 72.56 -6.05
N VAL A 315 24.98 72.45 -5.66
CA VAL A 315 25.50 71.45 -4.73
C VAL A 315 24.95 71.69 -3.34
N THR A 316 24.81 72.95 -2.90
CA THR A 316 24.08 73.29 -1.66
C THR A 316 22.62 72.90 -1.77
N ALA A 317 21.96 73.09 -2.92
CA ALA A 317 20.60 72.60 -3.14
C ALA A 317 20.52 71.06 -3.10
N VAL A 318 21.50 70.36 -3.68
CA VAL A 318 21.62 68.89 -3.59
C VAL A 318 21.92 68.44 -2.16
N ALA A 319 22.73 69.17 -1.39
CA ALA A 319 22.99 68.91 0.01
C ALA A 319 21.70 69.06 0.84
N ASN A 320 20.90 70.10 0.58
CA ASN A 320 19.57 70.23 1.17
C ASN A 320 18.65 69.08 0.72
N SER A 321 18.72 68.64 -0.54
CA SER A 321 17.99 67.44 -0.99
C SER A 321 18.50 66.15 -0.33
N ILE A 322 19.78 66.08 0.04
CA ILE A 322 20.35 64.97 0.81
C ILE A 322 19.86 65.03 2.25
N ASP A 323 19.76 66.22 2.84
CA ASP A 323 19.14 66.41 4.16
C ASP A 323 17.65 66.02 4.12
N ASP A 324 16.94 66.36 3.05
CA ASP A 324 15.55 65.92 2.81
C ASP A 324 15.47 64.39 2.61
N VAL A 325 16.44 63.77 1.92
CA VAL A 325 16.53 62.30 1.77
C VAL A 325 16.88 61.63 3.10
N ASN A 326 17.74 62.23 3.92
CA ASN A 326 18.06 61.74 5.26
C ASN A 326 16.86 61.90 6.21
N ALA A 327 16.12 63.00 6.10
CA ALA A 327 14.86 63.20 6.79
C ALA A 327 13.79 62.21 6.30
N LEU A 328 13.74 61.92 5.00
CA LEU A 328 12.90 60.86 4.42
C LEU A 328 13.34 59.49 4.91
N ALA A 329 14.63 59.21 5.07
CA ALA A 329 15.15 57.96 5.62
C ALA A 329 14.80 57.81 7.11
N ALA A 330 14.83 58.90 7.88
CA ALA A 330 14.32 58.92 9.25
C ALA A 330 12.80 58.70 9.29
N ALA A 331 12.04 59.36 8.41
CA ALA A 331 10.61 59.10 8.25
C ALA A 331 10.32 57.67 7.76
N LEU A 332 11.22 57.07 6.96
CA LEU A 332 11.12 55.68 6.52
C LEU A 332 11.43 54.72 7.66
N ALA A 333 12.29 55.09 8.61
CA ALA A 333 12.49 54.37 9.85
C ALA A 333 11.22 54.41 10.73
N ASP A 334 10.52 55.55 10.77
CA ASP A 334 9.20 55.66 11.40
C ASP A 334 8.14 54.81 10.64
N VAL A 335 8.18 54.75 9.31
CA VAL A 335 7.34 53.84 8.51
C VAL A 335 7.68 52.37 8.76
N HIS A 336 8.96 52.02 8.95
CA HIS A 336 9.36 50.68 9.37
C HIS A 336 8.90 50.37 10.80
N ALA A 337 8.84 51.37 11.69
CA ALA A 337 8.20 51.23 12.99
C ALA A 337 6.69 50.98 12.84
N VAL A 338 6.02 51.61 11.87
CA VAL A 338 4.63 51.30 11.50
C VAL A 338 4.49 49.88 10.94
N ALA A 339 5.45 49.39 10.15
CA ALA A 339 5.46 47.98 9.70
C ALA A 339 5.61 47.01 10.89
N GLY A 340 6.45 47.35 11.88
CA GLY A 340 6.52 46.62 13.15
C GLY A 340 5.20 46.68 13.93
N ILE A 341 4.52 47.83 13.95
CA ILE A 341 3.17 47.97 14.52
C ILE A 341 2.15 47.12 13.74
N VAL A 342 2.29 46.96 12.43
CA VAL A 342 1.43 46.06 11.62
C VAL A 342 1.71 44.59 11.98
N ASP A 343 2.96 44.21 12.23
CA ASP A 343 3.30 42.85 12.72
C ASP A 343 2.75 42.60 14.14
N GLU A 344 2.81 43.61 15.01
CA GLU A 344 2.19 43.59 16.33
C GLU A 344 0.67 43.54 16.23
N LEU A 345 0.05 44.28 15.31
CA LEU A 345 -1.40 44.28 15.07
C LEU A 345 -1.86 42.95 14.47
N ASN A 346 -1.07 42.35 13.59
CA ASN A 346 -1.29 40.99 13.08
C ASN A 346 -1.14 39.97 14.20
N THR A 347 -0.23 40.20 15.15
CA THR A 347 -0.10 39.39 16.37
C THR A 347 -1.30 39.57 17.29
N VAL A 348 -1.83 40.79 17.45
CA VAL A 348 -3.05 41.06 18.22
C VAL A 348 -4.29 40.49 17.53
N ALA A 349 -4.38 40.55 16.20
CA ALA A 349 -5.45 39.93 15.42
C ALA A 349 -5.42 38.41 15.51
N ARG A 350 -4.23 37.81 15.47
CA ARG A 350 -4.01 36.40 15.78
C ARG A 350 -4.42 36.06 17.22
N ILE A 351 -3.99 36.85 18.20
CA ILE A 351 -4.42 36.67 19.59
C ILE A 351 -5.94 36.81 19.71
N SER A 352 -6.58 37.73 18.97
CA SER A 352 -8.03 37.87 18.96
C SER A 352 -8.71 36.65 18.33
N ALA A 353 -8.18 36.09 17.25
CA ALA A 353 -8.66 34.86 16.64
C ALA A 353 -8.44 33.64 17.55
N ASP A 354 -7.30 33.58 18.23
CA ASP A 354 -7.00 32.56 19.24
C ASP A 354 -7.95 32.70 20.44
N VAL A 355 -8.25 33.92 20.88
CA VAL A 355 -9.21 34.20 21.96
C VAL A 355 -10.63 33.82 21.54
N THR A 356 -11.04 34.08 20.30
CA THR A 356 -12.32 33.60 19.75
C THR A 356 -12.34 32.08 19.66
N THR A 357 -11.25 31.45 19.18
CA THR A 357 -11.11 29.99 19.14
C THR A 357 -11.17 29.38 20.55
N VAL A 358 -10.56 30.03 21.54
CA VAL A 358 -10.64 29.63 22.95
C VAL A 358 -12.05 29.83 23.49
N ALA A 359 -12.77 30.89 23.10
CA ALA A 359 -14.17 31.09 23.47
C ALA A 359 -15.10 30.02 22.87
N ASP A 360 -14.84 29.62 21.63
CA ASP A 360 -15.56 28.52 20.96
C ASP A 360 -15.20 27.16 21.57
N ALA A 361 -13.94 26.97 21.97
CA ALA A 361 -13.49 25.80 22.72
C ALA A 361 -14.12 25.76 24.12
N ILE A 362 -14.25 26.90 24.80
CA ILE A 362 -14.97 27.01 26.09
C ILE A 362 -16.45 26.67 25.89
N SER A 363 -17.08 27.15 24.83
CA SER A 363 -18.47 26.80 24.49
C SER A 363 -18.62 25.32 24.16
N SER A 364 -17.63 24.72 23.48
CA SER A 364 -17.57 23.28 23.20
C SER A 364 -17.35 22.46 24.46
N VAL A 365 -16.50 22.91 25.38
CA VAL A 365 -16.28 22.29 26.70
C VAL A 365 -17.54 22.41 27.56
N GLN A 366 -18.29 23.51 27.48
CA GLN A 366 -19.62 23.63 28.08
C GLN A 366 -20.62 22.67 27.42
N GLY A 367 -20.51 22.43 26.11
CA GLY A 367 -21.23 21.37 25.40
C GLY A 367 -20.84 19.96 25.85
N VAL A 368 -19.57 19.71 26.15
CA VAL A 368 -19.09 18.44 26.76
C VAL A 368 -19.57 18.31 28.21
N ALA A 369 -19.71 19.40 28.95
CA ALA A 369 -20.32 19.39 30.28
C ALA A 369 -21.82 19.06 30.21
N ALA A 370 -22.54 19.57 29.19
CA ALA A 370 -23.91 19.16 28.88
C ALA A 370 -23.98 17.69 28.42
N LEU A 371 -22.99 17.21 27.67
CA LEU A 371 -22.83 15.80 27.29
C LEU A 371 -22.53 14.90 28.49
N SER A 372 -21.79 15.42 29.49
CA SER A 372 -21.57 14.73 30.77
C SER A 372 -22.88 14.62 31.56
N GLY A 373 -23.76 15.63 31.47
CA GLY A 373 -25.14 15.56 31.94
C GLY A 373 -26.01 14.53 31.19
N ALA A 374 -25.69 14.22 29.93
CA ALA A 374 -26.32 13.14 29.16
C ALA A 374 -25.69 11.75 29.43
N VAL A 375 -24.56 11.69 30.14
CA VAL A 375 -23.90 10.47 30.63
C VAL A 375 -24.27 10.15 32.08
N THR A 376 -24.75 11.14 32.85
CA THR A 376 -25.23 10.92 34.22
C THR A 376 -26.56 10.18 34.21
N THR A 377 -26.65 9.15 35.05
CA THR A 377 -27.92 8.57 35.46
C THR A 377 -28.72 9.64 36.19
N ASP A 378 -29.86 10.05 35.65
CA ASP A 378 -30.77 10.99 36.31
C ASP A 378 -31.76 10.21 37.14
N THR A 379 -31.76 10.48 38.43
CA THR A 379 -32.70 9.90 39.38
C THR A 379 -33.84 10.88 39.61
N ILE A 380 -35.06 10.45 39.26
CA ILE A 380 -36.25 11.31 39.17
C ILE A 380 -37.34 10.74 40.06
N GLY A 381 -37.88 11.55 40.97
CA GLY A 381 -38.86 11.12 41.96
C GLY A 381 -38.32 11.24 43.39
N TRP A 382 -38.78 10.39 44.30
CA TRP A 382 -38.46 10.49 45.72
C TRP A 382 -36.99 10.16 46.03
N THR A 383 -36.38 10.93 46.94
CA THR A 383 -35.03 10.64 47.46
C THR A 383 -34.98 9.37 48.32
N ASP A 384 -36.09 8.98 48.95
CA ASP A 384 -36.25 7.73 49.70
C ASP A 384 -37.62 7.11 49.41
N VAL A 385 -37.63 5.95 48.76
CA VAL A 385 -38.86 5.17 48.53
C VAL A 385 -39.12 4.31 49.77
N SER A 386 -40.26 4.53 50.45
CA SER A 386 -40.58 3.85 51.72
C SER A 386 -41.80 2.92 51.63
N ALA A 387 -41.87 1.94 52.54
CA ALA A 387 -42.93 0.93 52.67
C ALA A 387 -44.06 1.34 53.64
N SER A 388 -44.30 2.65 53.81
CA SER A 388 -45.24 3.19 54.80
C SER A 388 -46.03 4.35 54.21
N GLY A 389 -47.32 4.47 54.52
CA GLY A 389 -48.19 5.55 54.04
C GLY A 389 -49.65 5.15 53.95
N SER A 390 -50.52 6.06 53.52
CA SER A 390 -51.89 5.72 53.12
C SER A 390 -51.87 5.03 51.75
N VAL A 391 -52.88 4.22 51.44
CA VAL A 391 -52.94 3.50 50.17
C VAL A 391 -53.97 4.14 49.24
N THR A 392 -53.59 4.34 47.98
CA THR A 392 -54.47 4.96 46.97
C THR A 392 -55.59 4.03 46.49
N ASP A 393 -56.82 4.52 46.39
CA ASP A 393 -58.03 3.70 46.13
C ASP A 393 -58.42 3.60 44.63
N GLY A 394 -57.54 4.03 43.71
CA GLY A 394 -57.83 4.07 42.26
C GLY A 394 -56.77 3.45 41.36
N ALA A 395 -57.19 2.90 40.20
CA ALA A 395 -56.30 2.32 39.17
C ALA A 395 -55.71 3.39 38.21
N GLN A 396 -55.16 4.46 38.77
CA GLN A 396 -54.60 5.58 37.99
C GLN A 396 -53.23 5.24 37.40
N ILE A 397 -52.78 6.01 36.40
CA ILE A 397 -51.36 6.07 35.98
C ILE A 397 -50.77 7.41 36.41
N PHE A 398 -49.67 7.35 37.14
CA PHE A 398 -48.96 8.52 37.67
C PHE A 398 -47.72 8.79 36.82
N TYR A 399 -47.51 10.02 36.35
CA TYR A 399 -46.40 10.43 35.50
C TYR A 399 -45.51 11.47 36.18
N TRP A 400 -44.21 11.39 35.92
CA TRP A 400 -43.24 12.39 36.36
C TRP A 400 -42.89 13.31 35.20
N PRO A 401 -43.26 14.60 35.24
CA PRO A 401 -42.95 15.59 34.20
C PRO A 401 -41.46 15.65 33.94
N ASP A 402 -40.67 15.54 35.00
CA ASP A 402 -39.22 15.60 34.93
C ASP A 402 -38.61 14.39 34.22
N THR A 403 -39.37 13.35 33.89
CA THR A 403 -38.90 12.27 32.99
C THR A 403 -38.94 12.67 31.52
N LEU A 404 -39.59 13.79 31.19
CA LEU A 404 -39.57 14.36 29.85
C LEU A 404 -38.14 14.75 29.48
N ARG A 405 -37.67 14.26 28.34
CA ARG A 405 -36.35 14.58 27.80
C ARG A 405 -36.50 15.00 26.35
N GLU A 406 -35.65 15.94 25.92
CA GLU A 406 -35.51 16.34 24.51
C GLU A 406 -34.75 15.31 23.68
N THR A 407 -34.17 14.30 24.33
CA THR A 407 -33.38 13.22 23.73
C THR A 407 -33.92 11.86 24.14
N ASP A 408 -33.70 10.86 23.27
CA ASP A 408 -34.06 9.47 23.56
C ASP A 408 -33.27 8.93 24.76
N GLY A 409 -33.91 8.10 25.58
CA GLY A 409 -33.28 7.47 26.74
C GLY A 409 -33.93 6.15 27.13
N PHE A 410 -33.45 5.59 28.24
CA PHE A 410 -33.97 4.35 28.84
C PHE A 410 -34.26 4.58 30.32
N LEU A 411 -35.37 4.04 30.79
CA LEU A 411 -35.61 3.81 32.20
C LEU A 411 -34.86 2.53 32.61
N THR A 412 -33.83 2.67 33.43
CA THR A 412 -32.95 1.57 33.84
C THR A 412 -33.27 0.99 35.20
N LYS A 413 -34.05 1.72 36.00
CA LYS A 413 -34.41 1.32 37.37
C LYS A 413 -35.73 1.96 37.78
N LEU A 414 -36.58 1.18 38.43
CA LEU A 414 -37.79 1.64 39.10
C LEU A 414 -37.72 1.25 40.58
N GLU A 415 -37.90 2.24 41.44
CA GLU A 415 -38.09 2.02 42.86
C GLU A 415 -39.50 2.46 43.21
N ILE A 416 -40.26 1.63 43.92
CA ILE A 416 -41.65 1.92 44.25
C ILE A 416 -42.11 1.30 45.57
N GLY A 417 -42.92 2.04 46.34
CA GLY A 417 -43.55 1.57 47.58
C GLY A 417 -44.93 1.01 47.32
N VAL A 418 -45.12 -0.30 47.55
CA VAL A 418 -46.42 -0.99 47.42
C VAL A 418 -46.74 -1.86 48.63
N ASN A 419 -48.00 -1.96 49.04
CA ASN A 419 -48.42 -2.76 50.19
C ASN A 419 -48.53 -4.27 49.90
N ALA A 420 -48.57 -4.66 48.63
CA ALA A 420 -48.73 -6.02 48.16
C ALA A 420 -47.98 -6.20 46.84
N GLY A 421 -47.31 -7.35 46.67
CA GLY A 421 -46.57 -7.65 45.44
C GLY A 421 -47.51 -7.90 44.26
N LYS A 422 -47.29 -7.19 43.16
CA LYS A 422 -48.12 -7.19 41.94
C LYS A 422 -47.28 -6.87 40.70
N THR A 423 -47.87 -7.07 39.53
CA THR A 423 -47.32 -6.55 38.27
C THR A 423 -47.97 -5.21 37.97
N LEU A 424 -47.15 -4.17 37.86
CA LEU A 424 -47.59 -2.81 37.56
C LEU A 424 -47.46 -2.52 36.07
N THR A 425 -48.21 -1.52 35.60
CA THR A 425 -48.02 -0.97 34.26
C THR A 425 -47.09 0.23 34.35
N VAL A 426 -45.93 0.16 33.68
CA VAL A 426 -45.10 1.33 33.36
C VAL A 426 -45.50 1.80 31.96
N SER A 427 -46.08 2.99 31.86
CA SER A 427 -46.55 3.59 30.61
C SER A 427 -45.55 4.64 30.13
N VAL A 428 -45.28 4.66 28.82
CA VAL A 428 -44.49 5.68 28.15
C VAL A 428 -45.42 6.40 27.19
N ASP A 429 -45.52 7.72 27.34
CA ASP A 429 -46.55 8.50 26.64
C ASP A 429 -45.98 9.84 26.16
N ARG A 430 -46.31 10.21 24.92
CA ARG A 430 -45.83 11.44 24.29
C ARG A 430 -46.60 12.64 24.83
N LEU A 431 -45.87 13.68 25.20
CA LEU A 431 -46.44 14.99 25.50
C LEU A 431 -46.72 15.73 24.20
N ASN A 432 -47.99 16.03 23.93
CA ASN A 432 -48.39 16.85 22.79
C ASN A 432 -48.20 18.34 23.10
N GLU A 433 -48.08 19.17 22.06
CA GLU A 433 -47.94 20.63 22.18
C GLU A 433 -49.11 21.28 22.91
N ASP A 434 -50.32 20.70 22.81
CA ASP A 434 -51.53 21.15 23.50
C ASP A 434 -51.59 20.75 24.99
N GLY A 435 -50.56 20.06 25.49
CA GLY A 435 -50.47 19.59 26.86
C GLY A 435 -51.28 18.32 27.15
N THR A 436 -51.77 17.59 26.16
CA THR A 436 -52.35 16.25 26.35
C THR A 436 -51.29 15.15 26.23
N LEU A 437 -51.64 13.91 26.60
CA LEU A 437 -50.79 12.73 26.45
C LEU A 437 -51.31 11.78 25.37
N THR A 438 -50.44 11.30 24.50
CA THR A 438 -50.73 10.24 23.53
C THR A 438 -49.92 9.01 23.85
N HIS A 439 -50.56 7.85 23.86
CA HIS A 439 -49.92 6.61 24.24
C HIS A 439 -48.85 6.16 23.26
N VAL A 440 -47.70 5.73 23.79
CA VAL A 440 -46.59 5.19 23.01
C VAL A 440 -46.42 3.71 23.29
N ALA A 441 -46.22 3.32 24.55
CA ALA A 441 -46.04 1.91 24.93
C ALA A 441 -46.31 1.66 26.42
N ASP A 442 -46.67 0.43 26.77
CA ASP A 442 -46.80 -0.04 28.14
C ASP A 442 -45.90 -1.27 28.42
N TYR A 443 -45.41 -1.34 29.65
CA TYR A 443 -44.48 -2.37 30.11
C TYR A 443 -44.96 -2.95 31.43
N ALA A 444 -45.05 -4.27 31.50
CA ALA A 444 -45.45 -4.97 32.71
C ALA A 444 -44.22 -5.17 33.62
N VAL A 445 -44.22 -4.55 34.80
CA VAL A 445 -43.10 -4.61 35.77
C VAL A 445 -43.55 -5.26 37.06
N ALA A 446 -42.99 -6.44 37.37
CA ALA A 446 -43.28 -7.16 38.60
C ALA A 446 -42.55 -6.54 39.80
N VAL A 447 -43.28 -6.25 40.87
CA VAL A 447 -42.73 -5.66 42.10
C VAL A 447 -43.12 -6.50 43.33
N PRO A 448 -42.20 -6.76 44.28
CA PRO A 448 -42.52 -7.35 45.58
C PRO A 448 -43.24 -6.33 46.50
N ALA A 449 -43.88 -6.83 47.56
CA ALA A 449 -44.45 -5.96 48.60
C ALA A 449 -43.35 -5.23 49.38
N GLY A 450 -43.62 -3.99 49.79
CA GLY A 450 -42.70 -3.11 50.52
C GLY A 450 -42.11 -2.01 49.65
N ALA A 451 -40.93 -1.50 50.04
CA ALA A 451 -40.12 -0.61 49.21
C ALA A 451 -39.36 -1.45 48.19
N ALA A 452 -39.98 -1.66 47.03
CA ALA A 452 -39.44 -2.48 45.96
C ALA A 452 -38.39 -1.69 45.16
N VAL A 453 -37.34 -2.40 44.77
CA VAL A 453 -36.34 -1.94 43.81
C VAL A 453 -36.33 -2.94 42.66
N VAL A 454 -36.56 -2.44 41.45
CA VAL A 454 -36.44 -3.19 40.21
C VAL A 454 -35.34 -2.55 39.39
N ASP A 455 -34.18 -3.21 39.39
CA ASP A 455 -33.01 -2.85 38.59
C ASP A 455 -33.05 -3.54 37.22
N ASP A 456 -32.07 -3.21 36.37
CA ASP A 456 -31.90 -3.77 35.01
C ASP A 456 -33.14 -3.65 34.12
N LEU A 457 -33.92 -2.59 34.31
CA LEU A 457 -34.97 -2.23 33.36
C LEU A 457 -34.32 -1.73 32.06
N ASP A 458 -35.00 -1.98 30.95
CA ASP A 458 -34.58 -1.51 29.64
C ASP A 458 -35.80 -0.99 28.88
N ILE A 459 -36.50 -0.04 29.52
CA ILE A 459 -37.75 0.51 29.00
C ILE A 459 -37.39 1.77 28.18
N PRO A 460 -37.57 1.77 26.84
CA PRO A 460 -37.29 2.91 25.98
C PRO A 460 -38.19 4.10 26.32
N VAL A 461 -37.59 5.28 26.43
CA VAL A 461 -38.29 6.56 26.64
C VAL A 461 -37.88 7.49 25.50
N PRO A 462 -38.66 7.54 24.39
CA PRO A 462 -38.34 8.41 23.27
C PRO A 462 -38.40 9.89 23.63
N ALA A 463 -37.68 10.73 22.89
CA ALA A 463 -37.71 12.18 23.06
C ALA A 463 -39.14 12.74 23.02
N GLY A 464 -39.45 13.63 23.95
CA GLY A 464 -40.79 14.20 24.12
C GLY A 464 -41.79 13.27 24.80
N CYS A 465 -41.36 12.12 25.33
CA CYS A 465 -42.21 11.22 26.11
C CYS A 465 -41.94 11.34 27.62
N VAL A 466 -42.95 11.01 28.41
CA VAL A 466 -42.88 10.88 29.87
C VAL A 466 -43.14 9.46 30.30
N VAL A 467 -42.55 9.08 31.44
CA VAL A 467 -42.75 7.80 32.09
C VAL A 467 -43.82 7.95 33.16
N GLY A 468 -44.77 7.02 33.16
CA GLY A 468 -45.72 6.82 34.22
C GLY A 468 -45.76 5.40 34.76
N VAL A 469 -46.25 5.23 35.98
CA VAL A 469 -46.44 3.94 36.63
C VAL A 469 -47.83 3.87 37.27
N GLY A 470 -48.51 2.73 37.16
CA GLY A 470 -49.85 2.58 37.71
C GLY A 470 -50.62 1.35 37.25
N GLY A 471 -51.95 1.45 37.23
CA GLY A 471 -52.84 0.45 36.62
C GLY A 471 -53.37 -0.62 37.59
N VAL A 472 -53.05 -0.52 38.89
CA VAL A 472 -53.49 -1.46 39.92
C VAL A 472 -54.07 -0.68 41.10
N ALA A 473 -55.36 -0.85 41.38
CA ALA A 473 -56.01 -0.15 42.49
C ALA A 473 -55.58 -0.70 43.86
N GLY A 474 -55.50 0.17 44.87
CA GLY A 474 -55.43 -0.25 46.27
C GLY A 474 -54.07 -0.76 46.74
N ILE A 475 -52.96 -0.45 46.04
CA ILE A 475 -51.65 -0.99 46.43
C ILE A 475 -50.52 0.02 46.66
N TYR A 476 -50.60 1.24 46.13
CA TYR A 476 -49.48 2.18 46.21
C TYR A 476 -49.44 2.93 47.53
N TYR A 477 -48.29 2.98 48.20
CA TYR A 477 -48.10 3.83 49.37
C TYR A 477 -47.95 5.29 48.96
N GLU A 478 -48.72 6.16 49.61
CA GLU A 478 -48.70 7.60 49.43
C GLU A 478 -48.42 8.35 50.74
N THR A 479 -47.73 9.50 50.63
CA THR A 479 -47.52 10.45 51.72
C THR A 479 -47.90 11.87 51.30
N THR A 480 -48.33 12.68 52.26
CA THR A 480 -48.69 14.09 52.07
C THR A 480 -47.46 15.00 52.02
N GLY A 481 -47.27 15.72 50.91
CA GLY A 481 -46.29 16.81 50.77
C GLY A 481 -44.87 16.39 50.37
N GLY A 482 -44.37 16.93 49.25
CA GLY A 482 -42.99 16.77 48.75
C GLY A 482 -42.85 17.22 47.28
N ASN A 483 -41.69 17.76 46.86
CA ASN A 483 -41.35 18.17 45.47
C ASN A 483 -40.86 16.93 44.66
N PRO A 484 -41.08 16.77 43.32
CA PRO A 484 -41.68 17.66 42.29
C PRO A 484 -43.10 17.28 41.82
N ALA A 485 -43.76 18.19 41.10
CA ALA A 485 -45.13 18.02 40.58
C ALA A 485 -45.29 16.74 39.74
N TYR A 486 -46.46 16.12 39.77
CA TYR A 486 -46.74 14.90 38.98
C TYR A 486 -48.03 15.08 38.18
N TRP A 487 -48.16 14.29 37.12
CA TRP A 487 -49.41 14.21 36.36
C TRP A 487 -50.08 12.87 36.63
N PHE A 488 -51.39 12.80 36.48
CA PHE A 488 -52.06 11.50 36.46
C PHE A 488 -53.20 11.46 35.46
N THR A 489 -53.49 10.24 35.00
CA THR A 489 -54.65 9.90 34.18
C THR A 489 -55.45 8.79 34.85
N ALA A 490 -56.75 8.71 34.54
CA ALA A 490 -57.65 7.72 35.15
C ALA A 490 -57.33 6.28 34.74
N ALA A 491 -56.70 6.10 33.57
CA ALA A 491 -56.22 4.85 33.01
C ALA A 491 -55.02 5.16 32.08
N VAL A 492 -54.44 4.14 31.45
CA VAL A 492 -53.43 4.32 30.39
C VAL A 492 -54.00 5.27 29.31
N PRO A 493 -53.27 6.33 28.93
CA PRO A 493 -53.66 7.23 27.86
C PRO A 493 -53.97 6.48 26.56
N THR A 494 -54.66 7.14 25.65
CA THR A 494 -54.89 6.60 24.30
C THR A 494 -54.37 7.59 23.27
N VAL A 495 -55.15 8.61 22.92
CA VAL A 495 -54.73 9.70 22.04
C VAL A 495 -55.24 11.01 22.63
N ALA A 496 -54.39 12.04 22.66
CA ALA A 496 -54.71 13.36 23.18
C ALA A 496 -55.48 13.35 24.52
N THR A 497 -55.10 12.43 25.41
CA THR A 497 -55.76 12.22 26.69
C THR A 497 -55.43 13.38 27.64
N PRO A 498 -56.43 14.07 28.19
CA PRO A 498 -56.20 15.11 29.19
C PRO A 498 -55.51 14.53 30.42
N LYS A 499 -54.46 15.22 30.89
CA LYS A 499 -53.77 14.88 32.12
C LYS A 499 -54.17 15.85 33.23
N THR A 500 -54.30 15.34 34.46
CA THR A 500 -54.51 16.19 35.64
C THR A 500 -53.16 16.48 36.29
N ILE A 501 -52.88 17.75 36.55
CA ILE A 501 -51.69 18.17 37.30
C ILE A 501 -52.04 18.18 38.78
N SER A 502 -51.26 17.49 39.61
CA SER A 502 -51.49 17.42 41.05
C SER A 502 -50.25 17.75 41.86
N MET A 503 -50.49 18.37 43.02
CA MET A 503 -49.51 18.63 44.08
C MET A 503 -49.89 17.91 45.39
N GLY A 504 -50.90 17.03 45.36
CA GLY A 504 -51.43 16.31 46.52
C GLY A 504 -50.59 15.10 46.97
N ASN A 505 -51.24 14.12 47.60
CA ASN A 505 -50.60 12.85 48.02
C ASN A 505 -49.98 12.14 46.81
N LYS A 506 -48.73 11.70 46.96
CA LYS A 506 -47.94 11.11 45.86
C LYS A 506 -47.56 9.69 46.19
N ILE A 507 -47.55 8.84 45.18
CA ILE A 507 -46.99 7.50 45.34
C ILE A 507 -45.48 7.57 45.54
N HIS A 508 -44.95 6.72 46.42
CA HIS A 508 -43.51 6.60 46.64
C HIS A 508 -42.89 5.90 45.45
N SER A 509 -42.38 6.66 44.49
CA SER A 509 -41.60 6.09 43.41
C SER A 509 -40.45 6.98 42.96
N ARG A 510 -39.46 6.32 42.38
CA ARG A 510 -38.24 6.91 41.86
C ARG A 510 -37.82 6.12 40.62
N PHE A 511 -37.38 6.84 39.61
CA PHE A 511 -37.00 6.35 38.30
C PHE A 511 -35.53 6.70 38.09
N THR A 512 -34.72 5.79 37.57
CA THR A 512 -33.39 6.14 37.06
C THR A 512 -33.44 6.09 35.54
N LEU A 513 -33.18 7.22 34.90
CA LEU A 513 -33.11 7.34 33.46
C LEU A 513 -31.65 7.49 33.01
N LYS A 514 -31.35 6.96 31.84
CA LYS A 514 -30.04 7.06 31.18
C LYS A 514 -30.23 7.48 29.73
N GLY A 515 -29.46 8.48 29.27
CA GLY A 515 -29.49 8.92 27.87
C GLY A 515 -29.02 7.83 26.88
N ASP A 516 -29.60 7.83 25.67
CA ASP A 516 -29.30 6.85 24.61
C ASP A 516 -27.88 6.99 24.01
N VAL A 517 -27.42 5.91 23.39
CA VAL A 517 -26.20 5.79 22.60
C VAL A 517 -26.33 6.44 21.22
N ARG A 518 -27.54 6.71 20.72
CA ARG A 518 -27.75 7.44 19.47
C ARG A 518 -27.19 8.85 19.52
N SER A 519 -27.48 9.64 20.56
CA SER A 519 -26.87 10.95 20.76
C SER A 519 -25.34 10.86 20.85
N LYS A 520 -24.79 9.74 21.36
CA LYS A 520 -23.33 9.50 21.39
C LYS A 520 -22.76 9.16 20.02
N ALA A 521 -23.50 8.45 19.16
CA ALA A 521 -23.09 8.11 17.80
C ALA A 521 -23.25 9.30 16.85
N GLU A 522 -24.36 10.03 16.95
CA GLU A 522 -24.61 11.27 16.20
C GLU A 522 -23.61 12.36 16.62
N ILE A 523 -23.27 12.54 17.90
CA ILE A 523 -22.28 13.54 18.34
C ILE A 523 -20.84 13.11 18.00
N ALA A 524 -20.52 11.81 18.03
CA ALA A 524 -19.20 11.31 17.60
C ALA A 524 -19.00 11.38 16.08
N TYR A 525 -20.05 11.16 15.28
CA TYR A 525 -19.99 11.27 13.82
C TYR A 525 -20.15 12.73 13.35
N ALA A 526 -21.03 13.50 13.99
CA ALA A 526 -21.16 14.93 13.75
C ALA A 526 -19.93 15.70 14.20
N SER A 527 -19.18 15.31 15.23
CA SER A 527 -17.90 15.96 15.56
C SER A 527 -16.80 15.68 14.51
N SER A 528 -16.82 14.52 13.84
CA SER A 528 -15.95 14.27 12.68
C SER A 528 -16.40 14.99 11.40
N GLN A 529 -17.69 15.10 11.14
CA GLN A 529 -18.22 15.86 9.99
C GLN A 529 -18.19 17.38 10.22
N ALA A 530 -18.41 17.84 11.45
CA ALA A 530 -18.33 19.25 11.83
C ALA A 530 -16.91 19.77 11.65
N ALA A 531 -15.88 18.96 11.99
CA ALA A 531 -14.50 19.33 11.70
C ALA A 531 -14.21 19.54 10.19
N VAL A 532 -15.01 18.95 9.29
CA VAL A 532 -14.97 19.21 7.83
C VAL A 532 -15.88 20.37 7.43
N ALA A 533 -17.05 20.50 8.06
CA ALA A 533 -18.01 21.56 7.80
C ALA A 533 -17.53 22.94 8.28
N THR A 534 -16.68 22.98 9.32
CA THR A 534 -16.03 24.19 9.87
C THR A 534 -14.84 24.65 9.02
N ILE A 535 -14.39 23.85 8.04
CA ILE A 535 -13.34 24.31 7.13
C ILE A 535 -13.98 25.22 6.08
N GLY A 536 -13.96 26.50 6.39
CA GLY A 536 -14.43 27.58 5.55
C GLY A 536 -15.92 27.92 5.66
N GLU A 537 -16.25 29.18 5.44
CA GLU A 537 -17.62 29.73 5.48
C GLU A 537 -18.35 29.46 4.16
N ASN A 538 -19.63 29.11 4.26
CA ASN A 538 -20.52 28.97 3.11
C ASN A 538 -20.94 30.34 2.59
N VAL A 539 -20.77 30.56 1.29
CA VAL A 539 -21.32 31.69 0.56
C VAL A 539 -22.20 31.14 -0.55
N ASP A 540 -23.51 31.32 -0.41
CA ASP A 540 -24.47 30.93 -1.43
C ASP A 540 -24.52 31.98 -2.55
N ALA A 541 -24.51 31.50 -3.78
CA ALA A 541 -24.54 32.30 -4.99
C ALA A 541 -25.72 31.86 -5.87
N GLY A 542 -26.45 32.84 -6.41
CA GLY A 542 -27.57 32.58 -7.31
C GLY A 542 -28.89 32.37 -6.56
N TRP A 543 -29.71 31.42 -7.03
CA TRP A 543 -31.09 31.28 -6.58
C TRP A 543 -31.33 29.96 -5.84
N LEU A 544 -31.50 29.97 -4.51
CA LEU A 544 -31.54 28.70 -3.74
C LEU A 544 -32.81 27.86 -3.99
N ASP A 545 -33.96 28.50 -4.23
CA ASP A 545 -35.24 27.80 -4.48
C ASP A 545 -35.39 27.38 -5.95
N ILE A 546 -34.55 26.46 -6.41
CA ILE A 546 -34.47 26.02 -7.81
C ILE A 546 -35.69 25.18 -8.24
N VAL A 547 -36.19 25.42 -9.45
CA VAL A 547 -37.17 24.56 -10.13
C VAL A 547 -36.65 24.06 -11.47
N SER A 548 -37.22 22.99 -12.03
CA SER A 548 -36.87 22.46 -13.36
C SER A 548 -37.82 22.89 -14.48
N THR A 549 -38.69 23.86 -14.20
CA THR A 549 -39.67 24.40 -15.15
C THR A 549 -39.20 25.75 -15.69
N GLY A 550 -39.76 26.21 -16.82
CA GLY A 550 -39.42 27.50 -17.43
C GLY A 550 -39.09 27.39 -18.91
N THR A 551 -38.29 28.33 -19.41
CA THR A 551 -37.78 28.34 -20.79
C THR A 551 -36.39 27.69 -20.84
N ALA A 552 -36.16 26.87 -21.87
CA ALA A 552 -34.88 26.21 -22.08
C ALA A 552 -33.79 27.21 -22.45
N THR A 553 -32.69 27.21 -21.70
CA THR A 553 -31.51 28.01 -22.04
C THR A 553 -30.83 27.43 -23.28
N PRO A 554 -30.48 28.22 -24.31
CA PRO A 554 -29.76 27.73 -25.49
C PRO A 554 -28.36 27.19 -25.15
N ALA A 555 -27.87 26.22 -25.91
CA ALA A 555 -26.49 25.75 -25.81
C ALA A 555 -25.51 26.92 -25.97
N GLN A 556 -24.41 26.88 -25.21
CA GLN A 556 -23.34 27.89 -25.18
C GLN A 556 -23.78 29.27 -24.66
N PHE A 557 -24.96 29.39 -24.06
CA PHE A 557 -25.39 30.60 -23.36
C PHE A 557 -24.76 30.65 -21.96
N THR A 558 -23.77 31.51 -21.75
CA THR A 558 -23.08 31.58 -20.45
C THR A 558 -23.79 32.54 -19.52
N VAL A 559 -23.99 32.15 -18.25
CA VAL A 559 -24.50 32.99 -17.16
C VAL A 559 -23.46 33.09 -16.06
N ILE A 560 -23.22 34.27 -15.52
CA ILE A 560 -22.29 34.53 -14.41
C ILE A 560 -23.06 35.16 -13.25
N LEU A 561 -22.89 34.58 -12.05
CA LEU A 561 -23.54 35.03 -10.82
C LEU A 561 -22.81 36.26 -10.27
N ARG A 562 -23.35 37.45 -10.57
CA ARG A 562 -22.65 38.73 -10.34
C ARG A 562 -22.59 39.14 -8.87
N ASP A 563 -23.59 38.77 -8.07
CA ASP A 563 -23.76 39.33 -6.72
C ASP A 563 -22.93 38.63 -5.64
N SER A 564 -22.30 37.51 -5.99
CA SER A 564 -21.56 36.68 -5.04
C SER A 564 -20.15 36.38 -5.57
N PRO A 565 -19.25 37.38 -5.71
CA PRO A 565 -17.84 37.09 -5.88
C PRO A 565 -17.34 36.32 -4.65
N ALA A 566 -16.37 35.43 -4.83
CA ALA A 566 -15.74 34.75 -3.72
C ALA A 566 -15.05 35.80 -2.81
N PRO A 567 -15.44 35.92 -1.53
CA PRO A 567 -14.87 36.90 -0.62
C PRO A 567 -13.44 36.56 -0.17
N GLN A 568 -13.03 35.31 -0.32
CA GLN A 568 -11.70 34.79 -0.06
C GLN A 568 -11.43 33.60 -0.97
N ASP A 569 -10.17 33.24 -1.09
CA ASP A 569 -9.73 32.01 -1.71
C ASP A 569 -10.47 30.78 -1.13
N GLY A 570 -10.97 29.94 -2.03
CA GLY A 570 -11.82 28.82 -1.68
C GLY A 570 -12.12 27.88 -2.84
N TYR A 571 -13.26 27.20 -2.77
CA TYR A 571 -13.76 26.35 -3.84
C TYR A 571 -15.28 26.41 -3.94
N ILE A 572 -15.81 26.27 -5.16
CA ILE A 572 -17.21 25.99 -5.44
C ILE A 572 -17.45 24.54 -5.01
N ALA A 573 -18.20 24.34 -3.93
CA ALA A 573 -18.47 23.03 -3.35
C ALA A 573 -19.56 22.32 -4.14
N ASP A 574 -20.70 22.99 -4.25
CA ASP A 574 -21.92 22.44 -4.82
C ASP A 574 -22.49 23.38 -5.87
N VAL A 575 -23.16 22.81 -6.86
CA VAL A 575 -24.04 23.54 -7.77
C VAL A 575 -25.41 22.90 -7.84
N THR A 576 -26.47 23.70 -7.79
CA THR A 576 -27.84 23.23 -7.99
C THR A 576 -28.34 23.73 -9.33
N ILE A 577 -28.84 22.81 -10.16
CA ILE A 577 -29.25 23.08 -11.54
C ILE A 577 -30.65 22.52 -11.80
N GLY A 578 -31.54 23.37 -12.30
CA GLY A 578 -32.86 22.97 -12.78
C GLY A 578 -32.87 22.76 -14.30
N ALA A 579 -32.92 21.50 -14.75
CA ALA A 579 -32.86 21.13 -16.17
C ALA A 579 -34.18 20.54 -16.67
N SER A 580 -34.57 20.82 -17.91
CA SER A 580 -35.78 20.22 -18.53
C SER A 580 -35.48 18.91 -19.27
N VAL A 581 -34.21 18.68 -19.60
CA VAL A 581 -33.71 17.51 -20.31
C VAL A 581 -32.37 17.10 -19.72
N ALA A 582 -31.99 15.83 -19.90
CA ALA A 582 -30.62 15.40 -19.58
C ALA A 582 -29.62 16.06 -20.54
N GLY A 583 -28.44 16.42 -20.04
CA GLY A 583 -27.41 17.11 -20.81
C GLY A 583 -26.14 17.33 -19.99
N ALA A 584 -25.36 18.34 -20.35
CA ALA A 584 -24.17 18.74 -19.60
C ALA A 584 -24.08 20.26 -19.43
N VAL A 585 -23.52 20.71 -18.31
CA VAL A 585 -23.29 22.12 -17.98
C VAL A 585 -21.84 22.30 -17.57
N LYS A 586 -21.14 23.26 -18.17
CA LYS A 586 -19.79 23.67 -17.76
C LYS A 586 -19.89 24.75 -16.69
N VAL A 587 -19.36 24.47 -15.51
CA VAL A 587 -19.25 25.38 -14.36
C VAL A 587 -17.83 25.93 -14.30
N MET A 588 -17.65 27.22 -14.01
CA MET A 588 -16.35 27.90 -14.12
C MET A 588 -16.18 28.95 -13.04
N ALA A 589 -14.95 29.15 -12.56
CA ALA A 589 -14.52 30.36 -11.86
C ALA A 589 -14.02 31.39 -12.89
N VAL A 590 -14.53 32.62 -12.84
CA VAL A 590 -14.24 33.65 -13.87
C VAL A 590 -13.95 34.99 -13.21
N SER A 591 -12.86 35.64 -13.62
CA SER A 591 -12.55 37.03 -13.27
C SER A 591 -13.27 37.97 -14.24
N VAL A 592 -13.93 39.01 -13.74
CA VAL A 592 -14.64 40.00 -14.56
C VAL A 592 -14.13 41.40 -14.23
N VAL A 593 -13.66 42.13 -15.25
CA VAL A 593 -13.18 43.51 -15.10
C VAL A 593 -14.01 44.42 -16.00
N ASN A 594 -14.69 45.41 -15.42
CA ASN A 594 -15.52 46.39 -16.14
C ASN A 594 -16.57 45.77 -17.09
N GLY A 595 -17.15 44.62 -16.72
CA GLY A 595 -18.15 43.92 -17.55
C GLY A 595 -17.55 43.15 -18.73
N VAL A 596 -16.25 42.88 -18.71
CA VAL A 596 -15.54 42.04 -19.68
C VAL A 596 -14.95 40.84 -18.94
N ALA A 597 -15.06 39.64 -19.53
CA ALA A 597 -14.39 38.45 -19.00
C ALA A 597 -12.87 38.65 -19.11
N ALA A 598 -12.18 38.67 -17.96
CA ALA A 598 -10.76 39.00 -17.88
C ALA A 598 -9.86 37.76 -17.71
N GLU A 599 -10.37 36.71 -17.08
CA GLU A 599 -9.66 35.44 -16.93
C GLU A 599 -10.65 34.31 -16.69
N ILE A 600 -10.36 33.13 -17.24
CA ILE A 600 -11.11 31.91 -16.96
C ILE A 600 -10.22 31.03 -16.08
N GLY A 601 -10.61 30.88 -14.83
CA GLY A 601 -9.96 30.01 -13.86
C GLY A 601 -10.36 28.54 -14.02
N ALA A 602 -10.38 27.80 -12.91
CA ALA A 602 -10.78 26.41 -12.91
C ALA A 602 -12.22 26.24 -13.43
N SER A 603 -12.46 25.16 -14.18
CA SER A 603 -13.79 24.84 -14.72
C SER A 603 -14.02 23.36 -14.77
N LYS A 604 -15.27 22.91 -14.64
CA LYS A 604 -15.70 21.51 -14.68
C LYS A 604 -16.96 21.34 -15.51
N THR A 605 -17.01 20.32 -16.37
CA THR A 605 -18.26 19.92 -17.03
C THR A 605 -18.98 18.87 -16.18
N VAL A 606 -20.23 19.14 -15.83
CA VAL A 606 -21.09 18.21 -15.07
C VAL A 606 -22.23 17.69 -15.93
N ALA A 607 -22.51 16.39 -15.82
CA ALA A 607 -23.71 15.79 -16.39
C ALA A 607 -24.92 16.15 -15.51
N VAL A 608 -26.03 16.52 -16.15
CA VAL A 608 -27.30 16.87 -15.50
C VAL A 608 -28.40 15.99 -16.06
N ALA A 609 -29.29 15.48 -15.22
CA ALA A 609 -30.53 14.84 -15.69
C ALA A 609 -31.71 15.82 -15.64
N ALA A 610 -32.81 15.48 -16.32
CA ALA A 610 -34.05 16.25 -16.23
C ALA A 610 -34.56 16.30 -14.79
N GLY A 611 -34.91 17.49 -14.30
CA GLY A 611 -35.25 17.73 -12.89
C GLY A 611 -34.32 18.75 -12.23
N VAL A 612 -34.45 18.90 -10.91
CA VAL A 612 -33.54 19.70 -10.09
C VAL A 612 -32.49 18.76 -9.50
N GLN A 613 -31.21 19.10 -9.66
CA GLN A 613 -30.11 18.31 -9.14
C GLN A 613 -29.06 19.20 -8.47
N THR A 614 -28.59 18.79 -7.31
CA THR A 614 -27.39 19.35 -6.65
C THR A 614 -26.21 18.42 -6.92
N LEU A 615 -25.10 18.99 -7.36
CA LEU A 615 -23.91 18.28 -7.83
C LEU A 615 -22.67 18.85 -7.13
N GLU A 616 -21.87 17.97 -6.53
CA GLU A 616 -20.56 18.32 -5.95
C GLU A 616 -19.52 18.53 -7.06
N VAL A 617 -18.87 19.70 -7.09
CA VAL A 617 -17.99 20.09 -8.21
C VAL A 617 -16.53 20.26 -7.82
N GLY A 618 -16.23 20.91 -6.70
CA GLY A 618 -14.86 21.07 -6.19
C GLY A 618 -13.95 21.93 -7.04
N ILE A 619 -14.51 23.02 -7.58
CA ILE A 619 -13.80 23.90 -8.51
C ILE A 619 -13.15 25.02 -7.70
N GLN A 620 -11.85 25.23 -7.84
CA GLN A 620 -11.16 26.30 -7.13
C GLN A 620 -11.64 27.68 -7.59
N ILE A 621 -11.76 28.59 -6.64
CA ILE A 621 -12.16 29.97 -6.88
C ILE A 621 -11.33 30.89 -6.00
N ALA A 622 -10.61 31.81 -6.63
CA ALA A 622 -9.80 32.80 -5.92
C ALA A 622 -10.67 33.96 -5.43
N GLU A 623 -10.17 34.70 -4.44
CA GLU A 623 -10.79 35.94 -3.99
C GLU A 623 -11.11 36.86 -5.19
N GLY A 624 -12.34 37.37 -5.24
CA GLY A 624 -12.84 38.27 -6.29
C GLY A 624 -13.32 37.59 -7.58
N GLN A 625 -13.16 36.27 -7.74
CA GLN A 625 -13.72 35.53 -8.87
C GLN A 625 -15.22 35.22 -8.71
N TYR A 626 -15.90 35.00 -9.82
CA TYR A 626 -17.34 34.72 -9.90
C TYR A 626 -17.63 33.32 -10.44
N VAL A 627 -18.76 32.73 -10.04
CA VAL A 627 -19.24 31.46 -10.59
C VAL A 627 -19.99 31.66 -11.90
N ALA A 628 -19.65 30.88 -12.92
CA ALA A 628 -20.27 30.90 -14.24
C ALA A 628 -20.79 29.51 -14.65
N PHE A 629 -21.85 29.50 -15.46
CA PHE A 629 -22.53 28.31 -15.97
C PHE A 629 -22.73 28.41 -17.47
N THR A 630 -22.37 27.37 -18.22
CA THR A 630 -22.57 27.27 -19.67
C THR A 630 -23.23 25.93 -20.02
N PRO A 631 -24.47 25.91 -20.54
CA PRO A 631 -25.11 24.68 -20.97
C PRO A 631 -24.43 24.20 -22.26
N GLN A 632 -24.14 22.91 -22.38
CA GLN A 632 -23.58 22.34 -23.60
C GLN A 632 -24.64 21.87 -24.59
N GLN A 633 -25.91 21.86 -24.16
CA GLN A 633 -27.08 21.45 -24.94
C GLN A 633 -28.29 22.31 -24.55
N ASN A 634 -29.24 22.49 -25.47
CA ASN A 634 -30.44 23.28 -25.21
C ASN A 634 -31.25 22.67 -24.06
N GLY A 635 -31.55 23.46 -23.02
CA GLY A 635 -32.36 23.04 -21.88
C GLY A 635 -31.60 22.32 -20.76
N ALA A 636 -30.26 22.26 -20.83
CA ALA A 636 -29.42 21.73 -19.74
C ALA A 636 -29.51 22.56 -18.45
N PHE A 637 -30.03 23.79 -18.50
CA PHE A 637 -30.71 24.44 -17.39
C PHE A 637 -31.79 25.40 -17.88
N GLN A 638 -32.76 25.71 -17.03
CA GLN A 638 -33.92 26.55 -17.32
C GLN A 638 -33.76 27.98 -16.83
N PHE A 639 -34.56 28.88 -17.38
CA PHE A 639 -34.78 30.20 -16.81
C PHE A 639 -36.25 30.60 -16.85
N GLN A 640 -36.67 31.41 -15.89
CA GLN A 640 -37.98 32.04 -15.85
C GLN A 640 -37.88 33.45 -16.44
N ALA A 641 -38.48 33.65 -17.61
CA ALA A 641 -38.43 34.92 -18.31
C ALA A 641 -39.19 36.00 -17.52
N ASN A 642 -38.59 37.18 -17.35
CA ASN A 642 -39.21 38.35 -16.69
C ASN A 642 -39.68 38.09 -15.24
N SER A 643 -39.10 37.10 -14.58
CA SER A 643 -39.41 36.73 -13.20
C SER A 643 -38.10 36.70 -12.44
N ASN A 644 -37.87 37.69 -11.58
CA ASN A 644 -36.70 37.76 -10.69
C ASN A 644 -37.11 38.47 -9.38
N PRO A 645 -37.89 37.79 -8.52
CA PRO A 645 -38.58 38.42 -7.39
C PRO A 645 -37.65 39.00 -6.31
N THR A 646 -36.37 38.63 -6.33
CA THR A 646 -35.33 39.03 -5.36
C THR A 646 -34.26 39.92 -5.96
N GLY A 647 -34.31 40.16 -7.27
CA GLY A 647 -33.41 41.09 -7.94
C GLY A 647 -31.98 40.61 -8.08
N VAL A 648 -31.71 39.29 -8.06
CA VAL A 648 -30.36 38.74 -8.29
C VAL A 648 -29.84 39.22 -9.65
N ARG A 649 -28.63 39.77 -9.67
CA ARG A 649 -27.98 40.29 -10.88
C ARG A 649 -27.13 39.20 -11.52
N PHE A 650 -27.19 39.16 -12.85
CA PHE A 650 -26.40 38.24 -13.65
C PHE A 650 -25.67 39.00 -14.75
N TRP A 651 -24.53 38.46 -15.17
CA TRP A 651 -23.99 38.72 -16.49
C TRP A 651 -24.28 37.53 -17.41
N TYR A 652 -24.45 37.78 -18.71
CA TYR A 652 -24.59 36.71 -19.68
C TYR A 652 -23.91 37.01 -21.01
N LYS A 653 -23.61 35.92 -21.74
CA LYS A 653 -23.06 35.90 -23.11
C LYS A 653 -23.86 34.90 -23.95
N THR A 654 -24.10 35.22 -25.23
CA THR A 654 -24.77 34.34 -26.19
C THR A 654 -23.88 33.99 -27.39
N GLY A 655 -24.17 32.88 -28.07
CA GLY A 655 -23.66 32.57 -29.42
C GLY A 655 -22.29 31.89 -29.51
N SER A 656 -21.54 31.75 -28.42
CA SER A 656 -20.30 30.94 -28.37
C SER A 656 -19.87 30.68 -26.92
N PRO A 657 -19.05 29.64 -26.65
CA PRO A 657 -18.47 29.40 -25.33
C PRO A 657 -17.73 30.64 -24.82
N LEU A 658 -17.74 30.88 -23.51
CA LEU A 658 -17.04 32.01 -22.89
C LEU A 658 -15.52 31.91 -23.14
N ALA A 659 -14.91 33.02 -23.53
CA ALA A 659 -13.50 33.23 -23.74
C ALA A 659 -13.03 34.54 -23.08
N GLU A 660 -11.73 34.65 -22.85
CA GLU A 660 -11.12 35.89 -22.35
C GLU A 660 -11.33 37.04 -23.34
N GLY A 661 -11.64 38.23 -22.84
CA GLY A 661 -11.92 39.43 -23.63
C GLY A 661 -13.39 39.57 -24.10
N ASP A 662 -14.25 38.60 -23.81
CA ASP A 662 -15.67 38.69 -24.18
C ASP A 662 -16.42 39.79 -23.39
N ALA A 663 -17.20 40.60 -24.11
CA ALA A 663 -18.11 41.56 -23.51
C ALA A 663 -19.32 40.85 -22.91
N LEU A 664 -19.65 41.20 -21.66
CA LEU A 664 -20.75 40.60 -20.91
C LEU A 664 -21.93 41.56 -20.80
N THR A 665 -23.14 41.04 -20.99
CA THR A 665 -24.36 41.83 -20.83
C THR A 665 -24.94 41.63 -19.42
N ALA A 666 -25.16 42.72 -18.69
CA ALA A 666 -25.81 42.64 -17.37
C ALA A 666 -27.35 42.53 -17.50
N THR A 667 -27.98 41.75 -16.63
CA THR A 667 -29.44 41.63 -16.56
C THR A 667 -29.93 41.39 -15.14
N THR A 668 -31.15 41.86 -14.87
CA THR A 668 -31.98 41.53 -13.71
C THR A 668 -33.33 40.97 -14.12
N LEU A 669 -33.59 40.80 -15.42
CA LEU A 669 -34.93 40.45 -15.91
C LEU A 669 -35.27 38.98 -15.69
N HIS A 670 -34.27 38.09 -15.71
CA HIS A 670 -34.48 36.65 -15.72
C HIS A 670 -33.98 36.03 -14.42
N ARG A 671 -34.72 35.04 -13.91
CA ARG A 671 -34.25 34.10 -12.90
C ARG A 671 -33.74 32.87 -13.62
N PHE A 672 -32.45 32.64 -13.55
CA PHE A 672 -31.84 31.40 -14.02
C PHE A 672 -31.94 30.36 -12.91
N GLU A 673 -32.36 29.13 -13.27
CA GLU A 673 -32.51 28.02 -12.33
C GLU A 673 -31.15 27.36 -12.08
N ILE A 674 -30.22 28.16 -11.54
CA ILE A 674 -28.86 27.78 -11.15
C ILE A 674 -28.49 28.43 -9.80
N ALA A 675 -27.78 27.68 -8.97
CA ALA A 675 -27.17 28.15 -7.74
C ALA A 675 -25.83 27.46 -7.51
N ALA A 676 -24.98 28.06 -6.68
CA ALA A 676 -23.73 27.48 -6.24
C ALA A 676 -23.48 27.78 -4.76
N THR A 677 -22.83 26.87 -4.05
CA THR A 677 -22.30 27.12 -2.70
C THR A 677 -20.79 27.19 -2.79
N ILE A 678 -20.23 28.32 -2.38
CA ILE A 678 -18.78 28.56 -2.32
C ILE A 678 -18.33 28.34 -0.87
N LYS A 679 -17.32 27.51 -0.68
CA LYS A 679 -16.62 27.31 0.60
C LYS A 679 -15.37 28.18 0.62
N THR A 680 -15.32 29.15 1.53
CA THR A 680 -14.31 30.23 1.56
C THR A 680 -13.47 30.19 2.83
N GLY A 681 -12.22 30.65 2.81
CA GLY A 681 -11.38 30.71 4.03
C GLY A 681 -10.56 29.45 4.30
N LEU A 682 -10.50 28.53 3.34
CA LEU A 682 -9.68 27.32 3.42
C LEU A 682 -8.18 27.58 3.27
N LEU A 683 -7.81 28.56 2.44
CA LEU A 683 -6.41 28.86 2.12
C LEU A 683 -5.78 29.84 3.12
N GLY A 684 -6.59 30.61 3.86
CA GLY A 684 -6.14 31.55 4.89
C GLY A 684 -6.12 31.01 6.32
N SER A 685 -6.93 30.00 6.68
CA SER A 685 -7.07 29.53 8.07
C SER A 685 -6.26 28.28 8.44
N LEU A 686 -5.74 27.53 7.45
CA LEU A 686 -4.80 26.44 7.70
C LEU A 686 -3.38 27.04 7.86
N ALA A 687 -3.04 27.43 9.08
CA ALA A 687 -1.73 27.95 9.43
C ALA A 687 -0.61 27.06 8.86
N GLY A 688 0.19 27.58 7.92
CA GLY A 688 1.43 26.94 7.48
C GLY A 688 1.55 26.50 6.01
N GLY A 689 0.65 26.91 5.10
CA GLY A 689 0.85 26.63 3.67
C GLY A 689 0.55 25.17 3.28
N VAL A 690 -0.51 24.60 3.86
CA VAL A 690 -1.02 23.27 3.52
C VAL A 690 -1.44 23.23 2.04
N PRO A 691 -0.89 22.35 1.20
CA PRO A 691 -1.23 22.31 -0.22
C PRO A 691 -2.62 21.70 -0.44
N ALA A 692 -3.55 22.46 -1.01
CA ALA A 692 -4.79 21.91 -1.54
C ALA A 692 -4.56 21.25 -2.90
N VAL A 693 -5.28 20.16 -3.21
CA VAL A 693 -5.27 19.57 -4.56
C VAL A 693 -5.78 20.60 -5.57
N GLN A 694 -4.86 21.05 -6.45
CA GLN A 694 -5.15 21.96 -7.56
C GLN A 694 -5.60 21.12 -8.77
N ALA A 695 -6.83 20.63 -8.71
CA ALA A 695 -7.44 19.77 -9.73
C ALA A 695 -8.42 20.58 -10.59
N SER A 696 -8.53 20.22 -11.88
CA SER A 696 -9.44 20.91 -12.80
C SER A 696 -10.88 20.39 -12.70
N GLY A 697 -11.06 19.19 -12.17
CA GLY A 697 -12.32 18.47 -12.01
C GLY A 697 -12.94 18.02 -13.33
N ASN A 698 -12.29 18.20 -14.49
CA ASN A 698 -12.91 18.03 -15.83
C ASN A 698 -13.15 16.58 -16.27
N GLY A 699 -12.81 15.60 -15.44
CA GLY A 699 -12.79 14.18 -15.82
C GLY A 699 -11.49 13.75 -16.48
N ASP A 700 -10.51 14.64 -16.59
CA ASP A 700 -9.12 14.33 -16.95
C ASP A 700 -8.41 13.60 -15.79
N ASP A 701 -7.27 12.97 -16.07
CA ASP A 701 -6.44 12.34 -15.05
C ASP A 701 -5.69 13.39 -14.20
N GLU A 702 -5.95 13.39 -12.90
CA GLU A 702 -5.46 14.38 -11.94
C GLU A 702 -4.39 13.84 -10.99
N SER A 703 -3.82 12.68 -11.31
CA SER A 703 -2.79 12.02 -10.51
C SER A 703 -1.62 12.94 -10.14
N ALA A 704 -1.24 13.85 -11.03
CA ALA A 704 -0.17 14.82 -10.78
C ALA A 704 -0.55 15.84 -9.69
N ALA A 705 -1.80 16.34 -9.71
CA ALA A 705 -2.30 17.28 -8.70
C ALA A 705 -2.40 16.62 -7.33
N PHE A 706 -2.89 15.38 -7.29
CA PHE A 706 -2.96 14.57 -6.07
C PHE A 706 -1.57 14.26 -5.50
N SER A 707 -0.62 13.86 -6.37
CA SER A 707 0.76 13.57 -5.94
C SER A 707 1.48 14.81 -5.41
N LYS A 708 1.25 15.99 -6.03
CA LYS A 708 1.82 17.26 -5.55
C LYS A 708 1.25 17.66 -4.18
N ALA A 709 -0.04 17.44 -3.94
CA ALA A 709 -0.66 17.76 -2.66
C ALA A 709 -0.21 16.82 -1.53
N ALA A 710 0.06 15.55 -1.83
CA ALA A 710 0.55 14.57 -0.87
C ALA A 710 2.03 14.79 -0.45
N ALA A 711 2.82 15.54 -1.22
CA ALA A 711 4.27 15.63 -1.04
C ALA A 711 4.75 16.41 0.21
N PRO A 712 4.06 17.48 0.68
CA PRO A 712 4.45 18.19 1.89
C PRO A 712 3.65 17.73 3.13
N ALA A 713 4.35 17.22 4.14
CA ALA A 713 3.91 17.15 5.55
C ALA A 713 2.61 16.39 5.89
N ASN A 714 2.14 15.44 5.08
CA ASN A 714 0.95 14.62 5.35
C ASN A 714 -0.36 15.43 5.59
N THR A 715 -0.53 16.58 4.94
CA THR A 715 -1.68 17.49 5.18
C THR A 715 -2.43 17.89 3.91
N GLY A 716 -2.21 17.26 2.76
CA GLY A 716 -2.86 17.63 1.50
C GLY A 716 -4.40 17.59 1.56
N PHE A 717 -5.05 18.75 1.51
CA PHE A 717 -6.50 18.83 1.54
C PHE A 717 -7.10 18.59 0.15
N VAL A 718 -8.09 17.70 0.06
CA VAL A 718 -8.82 17.38 -1.17
C VAL A 718 -10.23 17.98 -1.08
N PRO A 719 -10.54 19.02 -1.89
CA PRO A 719 -11.86 19.67 -1.87
C PRO A 719 -13.01 18.73 -2.21
N ALA A 720 -14.23 19.12 -1.86
CA ALA A 720 -15.42 18.32 -2.16
C ALA A 720 -15.61 18.21 -3.66
N GLY A 721 -15.68 17.01 -4.22
CA GLY A 721 -15.80 16.83 -5.66
C GLY A 721 -15.36 15.43 -6.09
N GLN A 722 -15.77 15.02 -7.28
CA GLN A 722 -15.31 13.77 -7.89
C GLN A 722 -14.09 14.03 -8.79
N TYR A 723 -13.05 13.23 -8.62
CA TYR A 723 -11.75 13.37 -9.29
C TYR A 723 -11.33 12.04 -9.92
N VAL A 724 -10.87 12.08 -11.17
CA VAL A 724 -10.37 10.89 -11.89
C VAL A 724 -8.86 10.84 -11.69
N VAL A 725 -8.35 9.72 -11.18
CA VAL A 725 -6.90 9.54 -10.97
C VAL A 725 -6.47 8.17 -11.48
N THR A 726 -5.31 8.07 -12.10
CA THR A 726 -4.68 6.81 -12.52
C THR A 726 -3.57 6.34 -11.59
N GLY A 727 -3.04 7.24 -10.76
CA GLY A 727 -2.02 6.99 -9.74
C GLY A 727 -2.25 7.81 -8.49
N LEU A 728 -2.09 7.17 -7.33
CA LEU A 728 -2.18 7.79 -6.02
C LEU A 728 -0.95 7.41 -5.20
N ALA A 729 -0.03 8.36 -5.02
CA ALA A 729 1.21 8.12 -4.29
C ALA A 729 0.92 7.59 -2.88
N ALA A 730 1.69 6.57 -2.46
CA ALA A 730 1.58 5.93 -1.14
C ALA A 730 0.14 5.60 -0.71
N SER A 731 -0.71 5.14 -1.64
CA SER A 731 -2.12 4.80 -1.37
C SER A 731 -2.93 5.97 -0.77
N GLY A 732 -2.61 7.21 -1.15
CA GLY A 732 -3.30 8.42 -0.68
C GLY A 732 -2.81 8.91 0.68
N HIS A 733 -1.62 8.48 1.10
CA HIS A 733 -1.03 8.94 2.36
C HIS A 733 -0.86 10.46 2.36
N GLY A 734 -1.23 11.08 3.48
CA GLY A 734 -1.18 12.53 3.62
C GLY A 734 -2.31 13.28 2.95
N LEU A 735 -3.24 12.61 2.26
CA LEU A 735 -4.44 13.24 1.71
C LEU A 735 -5.62 13.09 2.66
N TRP A 736 -6.43 14.14 2.76
CA TRP A 736 -7.63 14.15 3.59
C TRP A 736 -8.66 15.15 3.05
N GLY A 737 -9.92 15.01 3.46
CA GLY A 737 -11.00 15.91 3.09
C GLY A 737 -12.16 15.23 2.36
N PRO A 738 -13.20 15.99 2.00
CA PRO A 738 -14.45 15.46 1.43
C PRO A 738 -14.34 15.01 -0.03
N GLY A 739 -13.18 15.18 -0.67
CA GLY A 739 -12.96 14.78 -2.05
C GLY A 739 -13.14 13.28 -2.31
N LYS A 740 -13.61 12.98 -3.51
CA LYS A 740 -13.97 11.62 -3.96
C LYS A 740 -13.06 11.20 -5.14
N PRO A 741 -11.79 10.81 -4.89
CA PRO A 741 -10.96 10.26 -5.95
C PRO A 741 -11.45 8.89 -6.39
N TYR A 742 -11.44 8.68 -7.71
CA TYR A 742 -11.70 7.42 -8.40
C TYR A 742 -10.41 6.95 -9.06
N LEU A 743 -9.70 6.05 -8.38
CA LEU A 743 -8.41 5.52 -8.81
C LEU A 743 -8.63 4.37 -9.79
N ASN A 744 -8.38 4.60 -11.08
CA ASN A 744 -8.72 3.69 -12.18
C ASN A 744 -10.19 3.23 -12.12
N GLY A 745 -11.09 4.17 -11.80
CA GLY A 745 -12.53 3.92 -11.67
C GLY A 745 -12.97 3.31 -10.32
N ILE A 746 -12.04 2.96 -9.43
CA ILE A 746 -12.35 2.46 -8.08
C ILE A 746 -12.41 3.63 -7.10
N ARG A 747 -13.54 3.77 -6.40
CA ARG A 747 -13.71 4.79 -5.37
C ARG A 747 -12.69 4.59 -4.24
N PHE A 748 -11.91 5.63 -3.94
CA PHE A 748 -10.84 5.59 -2.93
C PHE A 748 -11.13 6.54 -1.75
N PRO A 749 -11.78 6.09 -0.66
CA PRO A 749 -12.10 6.94 0.48
C PRO A 749 -10.87 7.63 1.08
N LEU A 750 -11.02 8.90 1.42
CA LEU A 750 -10.03 9.70 2.13
C LEU A 750 -10.51 9.92 3.57
N PRO A 751 -9.60 10.04 4.55
CA PRO A 751 -10.00 10.41 5.91
C PRO A 751 -10.57 11.84 5.91
N LEU A 752 -11.60 12.07 6.71
CA LEU A 752 -12.23 13.38 6.82
C LEU A 752 -11.32 14.43 7.51
N LYS A 753 -10.29 14.00 8.22
CA LYS A 753 -9.31 14.84 8.92
C LYS A 753 -7.90 14.34 8.64
N PRO A 754 -6.84 15.17 8.80
CA PRO A 754 -5.47 14.70 8.64
C PRO A 754 -5.20 13.46 9.50
N GLN A 755 -4.59 12.43 8.90
CA GLN A 755 -4.19 11.19 9.57
C GLN A 755 -2.74 10.87 9.22
N SER A 756 -2.03 10.20 10.14
CA SER A 756 -0.67 9.69 9.90
C SER A 756 -0.65 8.40 9.08
N TYR A 757 -1.81 7.84 8.75
CA TYR A 757 -1.99 6.58 8.03
C TYR A 757 -2.94 6.76 6.85
N THR A 758 -2.92 5.82 5.89
CA THR A 758 -3.98 5.72 4.87
C THR A 758 -5.10 4.83 5.39
N LEU A 759 -6.34 5.15 5.01
CA LEU A 759 -7.46 4.29 5.33
C LEU A 759 -7.27 2.87 4.76
N LEU A 760 -6.72 2.74 3.55
CA LEU A 760 -6.56 1.43 2.91
C LEU A 760 -5.59 0.55 3.69
N GLU A 761 -4.39 1.04 3.98
CA GLU A 761 -3.39 0.22 4.66
C GLU A 761 -3.84 -0.08 6.11
N GLN A 762 -4.43 0.89 6.82
CA GLN A 762 -4.89 0.67 8.20
C GLN A 762 -6.04 -0.34 8.29
N VAL A 763 -7.04 -0.24 7.41
CA VAL A 763 -8.15 -1.22 7.38
C VAL A 763 -7.63 -2.61 7.01
N ARG A 764 -6.73 -2.70 6.03
CA ARG A 764 -6.14 -3.98 5.63
C ARG A 764 -5.32 -4.60 6.76
N GLU A 765 -4.59 -3.80 7.53
CA GLU A 765 -3.86 -4.25 8.71
C GLU A 765 -4.80 -4.78 9.79
N ASN A 766 -5.86 -4.03 10.12
CA ASN A 766 -6.85 -4.42 11.13
C ASN A 766 -7.66 -5.68 10.77
N LEU A 767 -7.68 -6.06 9.49
CA LEU A 767 -8.38 -7.25 8.99
C LEU A 767 -7.42 -8.30 8.41
N ILE A 768 -6.10 -8.14 8.57
CA ILE A 768 -5.12 -8.95 7.85
C ILE A 768 -5.25 -10.45 8.15
N GLU A 769 -5.66 -10.79 9.37
CA GLU A 769 -5.92 -12.17 9.82
C GLU A 769 -6.95 -12.87 8.92
N HIS A 770 -8.00 -12.15 8.53
CA HIS A 770 -9.08 -12.69 7.70
C HIS A 770 -8.61 -12.95 6.27
N ALA A 771 -7.84 -12.04 5.68
CA ALA A 771 -7.24 -12.26 4.36
C ALA A 771 -6.24 -13.43 4.36
N ALA A 772 -5.48 -13.61 5.45
CA ALA A 772 -4.52 -14.70 5.59
C ALA A 772 -5.20 -16.07 5.74
N ALA A 773 -6.29 -16.14 6.51
CA ALA A 773 -7.07 -17.34 6.73
C ALA A 773 -7.97 -17.72 5.54
N GLY A 774 -8.21 -16.79 4.61
CA GLY A 774 -9.15 -16.99 3.50
C GLY A 774 -10.61 -16.83 3.92
N ASP A 775 -10.84 -16.09 5.01
CA ASP A 775 -12.16 -15.78 5.55
C ASP A 775 -12.98 -14.93 4.57
N VAL A 776 -14.31 -15.05 4.67
CA VAL A 776 -15.26 -14.31 3.83
C VAL A 776 -16.00 -13.29 4.68
N LEU A 777 -15.82 -12.00 4.36
CA LEU A 777 -16.64 -10.93 4.93
C LEU A 777 -18.04 -11.02 4.32
N ALA A 778 -19.00 -11.46 5.12
CA ALA A 778 -20.34 -11.85 4.68
C ALA A 778 -21.37 -10.78 5.03
N LEU A 779 -21.80 -9.99 4.05
CA LEU A 779 -22.89 -9.04 4.22
C LEU A 779 -24.23 -9.79 4.25
N ILE A 780 -24.84 -9.88 5.42
CA ILE A 780 -26.15 -10.49 5.64
C ILE A 780 -27.15 -9.35 5.80
N GLY A 781 -28.07 -9.18 4.85
CA GLY A 781 -28.87 -7.96 4.84
C GLY A 781 -30.17 -7.97 4.03
N ASP A 782 -30.80 -6.80 4.03
CA ASP A 782 -32.10 -6.56 3.40
C ASP A 782 -31.99 -5.81 2.04
N SER A 783 -33.02 -5.01 1.66
CA SER A 783 -33.05 -4.22 0.42
C SER A 783 -31.92 -3.20 0.30
N ILE A 784 -31.43 -2.64 1.42
CA ILE A 784 -30.29 -1.72 1.42
C ILE A 784 -29.03 -2.49 1.01
N SER A 785 -28.87 -3.69 1.56
CA SER A 785 -27.78 -4.61 1.22
C SER A 785 -28.04 -5.40 -0.07
N HIS A 786 -29.22 -5.28 -0.66
CA HIS A 786 -29.62 -5.88 -1.94
C HIS A 786 -29.79 -4.81 -3.03
N PHE A 787 -29.13 -3.65 -2.87
CA PHE A 787 -28.83 -2.69 -3.93
C PHE A 787 -29.98 -1.90 -4.59
N TYR A 788 -31.16 -1.82 -3.98
CA TYR A 788 -32.36 -1.20 -4.58
C TYR A 788 -32.15 0.17 -5.26
N ALA A 789 -31.44 1.09 -4.58
CA ALA A 789 -31.35 2.49 -4.98
C ALA A 789 -29.95 2.92 -5.46
N ALA A 790 -29.00 1.98 -5.56
CA ALA A 790 -27.72 2.23 -6.21
C ALA A 790 -27.91 2.19 -7.73
N SER A 791 -27.36 3.16 -8.46
CA SER A 791 -27.55 3.26 -9.92
C SER A 791 -26.93 2.08 -10.68
N MET A 792 -25.91 1.45 -10.11
CA MET A 792 -25.24 0.24 -10.65
C MET A 792 -24.44 -0.47 -9.55
N GLY A 793 -24.01 -1.71 -9.83
CA GLY A 793 -23.26 -2.52 -8.88
C GLY A 793 -21.99 -1.89 -8.32
N SER A 794 -21.22 -1.22 -9.16
CA SER A 794 -20.00 -0.52 -8.75
C SER A 794 -20.24 0.70 -7.87
N ARG A 795 -21.50 1.17 -7.70
CA ARG A 795 -21.87 2.31 -6.86
C ARG A 795 -22.42 1.89 -5.49
N HIS A 796 -22.70 0.61 -5.29
CA HIS A 796 -23.12 0.12 -3.99
C HIS A 796 -21.93 0.07 -3.01
N TRP A 797 -22.13 0.52 -1.77
CA TRP A 797 -21.05 0.67 -0.77
C TRP A 797 -20.20 -0.60 -0.59
N PHE A 798 -20.83 -1.77 -0.52
CA PHE A 798 -20.13 -3.04 -0.33
C PHE A 798 -19.31 -3.51 -1.55
N ASN A 799 -19.74 -3.18 -2.77
CA ASN A 799 -18.95 -3.45 -3.98
C ASN A 799 -17.77 -2.47 -4.06
N MET A 800 -17.99 -1.19 -3.75
CA MET A 800 -16.90 -0.22 -3.63
C MET A 800 -15.90 -0.65 -2.57
N PHE A 801 -16.37 -1.13 -1.41
CA PHE A 801 -15.53 -1.65 -0.33
C PHE A 801 -14.71 -2.86 -0.77
N THR A 802 -15.33 -3.83 -1.47
CA THR A 802 -14.64 -5.02 -2.02
C THR A 802 -13.56 -4.62 -3.02
N ALA A 803 -13.90 -3.77 -3.99
CA ALA A 803 -12.97 -3.32 -5.02
C ALA A 803 -11.82 -2.47 -4.43
N TRP A 804 -12.12 -1.62 -3.45
CA TRP A 804 -11.14 -0.79 -2.76
C TRP A 804 -10.19 -1.63 -1.90
N LEU A 805 -10.70 -2.57 -1.10
CA LEU A 805 -9.86 -3.47 -0.30
C LEU A 805 -8.90 -4.28 -1.18
N ASN A 806 -9.35 -4.73 -2.35
CA ASN A 806 -8.55 -5.53 -3.28
C ASN A 806 -7.88 -4.70 -4.38
N TYR A 807 -7.80 -3.38 -4.22
CA TYR A 807 -7.15 -2.51 -5.19
C TYR A 807 -5.70 -2.97 -5.46
N GLY A 808 -5.34 -3.11 -6.74
CA GLY A 808 -4.04 -3.60 -7.19
C GLY A 808 -3.79 -5.11 -6.98
N ILE A 809 -4.78 -5.85 -6.48
CA ILE A 809 -4.68 -7.30 -6.19
C ILE A 809 -5.57 -8.10 -7.12
N ALA A 810 -6.88 -7.85 -7.11
CA ALA A 810 -7.85 -8.55 -7.94
C ALA A 810 -9.16 -7.76 -8.01
N ALA A 811 -9.77 -7.70 -9.19
CA ALA A 811 -11.10 -7.11 -9.39
C ALA A 811 -12.21 -8.10 -8.99
N ASP A 812 -12.13 -8.62 -7.77
CA ASP A 812 -13.05 -9.63 -7.25
C ASP A 812 -14.44 -9.05 -7.00
N GLU A 813 -15.43 -9.92 -7.11
CA GLU A 813 -16.80 -9.62 -6.74
C GLU A 813 -17.24 -10.45 -5.54
N PRO A 814 -18.19 -9.94 -4.74
CA PRO A 814 -18.75 -10.73 -3.65
C PRO A 814 -19.39 -12.02 -4.15
N ILE A 815 -19.42 -13.07 -3.33
CA ILE A 815 -20.32 -14.22 -3.53
C ILE A 815 -21.73 -13.69 -3.79
N MET A 816 -22.37 -14.20 -4.83
CA MET A 816 -23.64 -13.68 -5.33
C MET A 816 -24.76 -14.66 -5.01
N THR A 817 -25.74 -14.18 -4.27
CA THR A 817 -27.04 -14.85 -4.11
C THR A 817 -28.13 -14.07 -4.84
N ALA A 818 -29.40 -14.45 -4.64
CA ALA A 818 -30.56 -13.82 -5.31
C ALA A 818 -30.44 -13.85 -6.85
N LEU A 819 -30.07 -15.01 -7.38
CA LEU A 819 -29.87 -15.23 -8.82
C LEU A 819 -31.17 -15.44 -9.60
N ARG A 820 -32.33 -15.32 -8.95
CA ARG A 820 -33.65 -15.54 -9.55
C ARG A 820 -34.23 -14.25 -10.14
N PRO A 821 -34.80 -14.27 -11.36
CA PRO A 821 -35.41 -13.09 -11.99
C PRO A 821 -36.87 -12.85 -11.58
N SER A 822 -37.23 -13.00 -10.30
CA SER A 822 -38.64 -13.03 -9.85
C SER A 822 -39.09 -11.89 -8.95
N SER A 823 -38.17 -11.07 -8.49
CA SER A 823 -38.47 -9.87 -7.71
C SER A 823 -38.11 -8.64 -8.53
N THR A 824 -38.37 -7.45 -8.00
CA THR A 824 -37.80 -6.19 -8.50
C THR A 824 -36.27 -6.16 -8.43
N TYR A 825 -35.65 -7.12 -7.76
CA TYR A 825 -34.21 -7.25 -7.56
C TYR A 825 -33.67 -8.34 -8.50
N VAL A 826 -33.28 -7.92 -9.69
CA VAL A 826 -32.92 -8.82 -10.78
C VAL A 826 -31.42 -9.14 -10.81
N PRO A 827 -31.02 -10.34 -11.28
CA PRO A 827 -29.61 -10.75 -11.39
C PRO A 827 -28.75 -9.86 -12.29
N THR A 828 -29.36 -8.99 -13.09
CA THR A 828 -28.67 -8.03 -13.96
C THR A 828 -27.80 -7.05 -13.19
N PHE A 829 -28.06 -6.84 -11.91
CA PHE A 829 -27.15 -6.09 -11.03
C PHE A 829 -25.74 -6.69 -10.99
N TYR A 830 -25.65 -8.02 -10.98
CA TYR A 830 -24.40 -8.76 -11.09
C TYR A 830 -23.94 -8.93 -12.55
N GLY A 831 -24.58 -8.26 -13.51
CA GLY A 831 -24.34 -8.50 -14.94
C GLY A 831 -24.72 -9.93 -15.36
N VAL A 832 -25.56 -10.64 -14.59
CA VAL A 832 -26.00 -12.00 -14.91
C VAL A 832 -27.29 -11.94 -15.72
N THR A 833 -27.29 -12.63 -16.85
CA THR A 833 -28.45 -12.83 -17.72
C THR A 833 -28.86 -14.29 -17.70
N VAL A 834 -30.15 -14.55 -17.52
CA VAL A 834 -30.73 -15.90 -17.53
C VAL A 834 -31.46 -16.12 -18.85
N SER A 835 -31.30 -17.30 -19.43
CA SER A 835 -31.94 -17.72 -20.69
C SER A 835 -32.59 -19.09 -20.53
N GLY A 836 -33.74 -19.29 -21.16
CA GLY A 836 -34.57 -20.48 -21.00
C GLY A 836 -35.51 -20.41 -19.79
N SER A 837 -36.10 -21.56 -19.43
CA SER A 837 -37.08 -21.66 -18.34
C SER A 837 -36.39 -21.79 -16.98
N VAL A 838 -36.79 -20.97 -16.01
CA VAL A 838 -36.26 -21.01 -14.64
C VAL A 838 -37.37 -20.93 -13.59
N SER A 839 -37.11 -21.43 -12.37
CA SER A 839 -38.03 -21.38 -11.23
C SER A 839 -37.31 -21.13 -9.90
N THR A 840 -38.06 -21.00 -8.81
CA THR A 840 -37.56 -20.82 -7.44
C THR A 840 -37.29 -22.14 -6.78
N GLY A 841 -36.14 -22.27 -6.13
CA GLY A 841 -35.93 -23.28 -5.12
C GLY A 841 -36.07 -22.72 -3.70
N THR A 842 -36.05 -23.61 -2.71
CA THR A 842 -36.27 -23.26 -1.29
C THR A 842 -34.99 -23.40 -0.45
N LYS A 843 -33.84 -23.52 -1.12
CA LYS A 843 -32.54 -23.77 -0.50
C LYS A 843 -31.62 -22.56 -0.59
N GLY A 844 -30.43 -22.69 0.00
CA GLY A 844 -29.38 -21.69 -0.05
C GLY A 844 -29.52 -20.56 0.99
N PRO A 845 -28.63 -19.55 0.95
CA PRO A 845 -28.51 -18.54 1.99
C PRO A 845 -29.76 -17.70 2.20
N LEU A 846 -30.56 -17.54 1.15
CA LEU A 846 -31.78 -16.75 1.15
C LEU A 846 -33.05 -17.60 1.23
N GLN A 847 -32.94 -18.94 1.14
CA GLN A 847 -34.08 -19.84 0.94
C GLN A 847 -34.92 -19.48 -0.32
N GLU A 848 -34.28 -18.81 -1.29
CA GLU A 848 -34.83 -18.41 -2.59
C GLU A 848 -33.76 -18.56 -3.69
N SER A 849 -33.41 -19.80 -3.99
CA SER A 849 -32.39 -20.18 -4.99
C SER A 849 -32.95 -20.18 -6.43
N LEU A 850 -32.04 -20.23 -7.41
CA LEU A 850 -32.37 -20.31 -8.84
C LEU A 850 -32.41 -21.77 -9.30
N ILE A 851 -33.54 -22.25 -9.84
CA ILE A 851 -33.61 -23.53 -10.53
C ILE A 851 -33.53 -23.28 -12.03
N LEU A 852 -32.49 -23.80 -12.68
CA LEU A 852 -32.40 -23.88 -14.13
C LEU A 852 -33.12 -25.15 -14.61
N ALA A 853 -34.11 -25.02 -15.50
CA ALA A 853 -34.67 -26.18 -16.18
C ALA A 853 -33.65 -26.79 -17.16
N ASP A 854 -33.90 -28.01 -17.63
CA ASP A 854 -33.05 -28.63 -18.65
C ASP A 854 -32.92 -27.72 -19.89
N GLY A 855 -31.68 -27.39 -20.23
CA GLY A 855 -31.33 -26.47 -21.30
C GLY A 855 -31.36 -24.98 -20.98
N ALA A 856 -31.81 -24.57 -19.80
CA ALA A 856 -31.69 -23.20 -19.32
C ALA A 856 -30.26 -22.89 -18.89
N SER A 857 -29.90 -21.61 -18.90
CA SER A 857 -28.56 -21.15 -18.54
C SER A 857 -28.58 -19.80 -17.84
N LEU A 858 -27.53 -19.53 -17.09
CA LEU A 858 -27.14 -18.18 -16.69
C LEU A 858 -25.81 -17.83 -17.36
N SER A 859 -25.62 -16.57 -17.71
CA SER A 859 -24.45 -16.07 -18.44
C SER A 859 -24.03 -14.68 -17.99
N PHE A 860 -22.75 -14.36 -18.11
CA PHE A 860 -22.16 -13.08 -17.73
C PHE A 860 -20.82 -12.87 -18.43
N ALA A 861 -20.32 -11.64 -18.44
CA ALA A 861 -19.02 -11.29 -19.02
C ALA A 861 -18.01 -10.88 -17.94
N GLY A 862 -16.72 -11.06 -18.23
CA GLY A 862 -15.62 -10.56 -17.41
C GLY A 862 -14.35 -11.36 -17.60
N ALA A 863 -13.29 -10.99 -16.88
CA ALA A 863 -12.03 -11.72 -16.82
C ALA A 863 -11.92 -12.38 -15.45
N TYR A 864 -12.11 -13.70 -15.39
CA TYR A 864 -12.14 -14.44 -14.12
C TYR A 864 -11.19 -15.63 -14.15
N GLU A 865 -10.27 -15.69 -13.20
CA GLU A 865 -9.44 -16.88 -13.01
C GLU A 865 -10.28 -18.05 -12.48
N GLN A 866 -11.33 -17.78 -11.71
CA GLN A 866 -12.20 -18.81 -11.14
C GLN A 866 -13.68 -18.42 -11.26
N VAL A 867 -14.48 -19.38 -11.76
CA VAL A 867 -15.93 -19.30 -11.87
C VAL A 867 -16.54 -20.60 -11.36
N ASP A 868 -17.35 -20.49 -10.32
CA ASP A 868 -17.95 -21.61 -9.62
C ASP A 868 -19.36 -21.28 -9.14
N ALA A 869 -20.14 -22.31 -8.84
CA ALA A 869 -21.48 -22.19 -8.29
C ALA A 869 -21.67 -23.16 -7.11
N TRP A 870 -22.52 -22.74 -6.18
CA TRP A 870 -23.09 -23.65 -5.19
C TRP A 870 -24.41 -24.20 -5.74
N TYR A 871 -24.64 -25.49 -5.54
CA TYR A 871 -25.82 -26.18 -6.05
C TYR A 871 -26.39 -27.18 -5.04
N THR A 872 -27.64 -27.57 -5.22
CA THR A 872 -28.25 -28.70 -4.50
C THR A 872 -27.95 -29.98 -5.25
N GLN A 873 -27.19 -30.90 -4.65
CA GLN A 873 -27.10 -32.28 -5.11
C GLN A 873 -28.34 -33.03 -4.64
N GLN A 874 -29.02 -33.77 -5.52
CA GLN A 874 -30.17 -34.59 -5.15
C GLN A 874 -30.49 -35.62 -6.24
N SER A 875 -31.20 -36.69 -5.85
CA SER A 875 -31.58 -37.76 -6.77
C SER A 875 -32.38 -37.20 -7.95
N GLY A 876 -31.93 -37.48 -9.17
CA GLY A 876 -32.57 -37.05 -10.41
C GLY A 876 -32.29 -35.60 -10.82
N ALA A 877 -31.39 -34.88 -10.15
CA ALA A 877 -30.90 -33.61 -10.65
C ALA A 877 -30.02 -33.79 -11.89
N GLY A 878 -30.00 -32.76 -12.75
CA GLY A 878 -29.21 -32.77 -13.98
C GLY A 878 -27.71 -32.53 -13.77
N ASP A 879 -27.06 -32.03 -14.82
CA ASP A 879 -25.68 -31.57 -14.81
C ASP A 879 -25.60 -30.05 -14.88
N LEU A 880 -24.54 -29.48 -14.30
CA LEU A 880 -24.07 -28.13 -14.62
C LEU A 880 -22.92 -28.21 -15.62
N ILE A 881 -23.06 -27.51 -16.74
CA ILE A 881 -22.03 -27.35 -17.77
C ILE A 881 -21.57 -25.90 -17.78
N PHE A 882 -20.28 -25.68 -17.56
CA PHE A 882 -19.63 -24.39 -17.57
C PHE A 882 -18.89 -24.20 -18.89
N SER A 883 -19.09 -23.04 -19.51
CA SER A 883 -18.54 -22.68 -20.82
C SER A 883 -17.93 -21.29 -20.82
N PHE A 884 -16.94 -21.06 -21.67
CA PHE A 884 -16.31 -19.77 -21.93
C PHE A 884 -16.17 -19.55 -23.44
N GLY A 885 -16.65 -18.41 -23.95
CA GLY A 885 -16.64 -18.12 -25.38
C GLY A 885 -17.40 -19.15 -26.24
N GLY A 886 -18.37 -19.85 -25.64
CA GLY A 886 -19.13 -20.93 -26.28
C GLY A 886 -18.45 -22.30 -26.24
N THR A 887 -17.30 -22.45 -25.58
CA THR A 887 -16.60 -23.73 -25.41
C THR A 887 -16.77 -24.25 -23.98
N ASP A 888 -17.23 -25.48 -23.82
CA ASP A 888 -17.39 -26.13 -22.52
C ASP A 888 -16.02 -26.50 -21.91
N TYR A 889 -15.83 -26.22 -20.62
CA TYR A 889 -14.56 -26.51 -19.91
C TYR A 889 -14.75 -27.25 -18.58
N LYS A 890 -15.96 -27.31 -18.03
CA LYS A 890 -16.25 -28.04 -16.78
C LYS A 890 -17.69 -28.58 -16.80
N THR A 891 -17.87 -29.84 -16.44
CA THR A 891 -19.19 -30.47 -16.32
C THR A 891 -19.28 -31.22 -14.99
N ILE A 892 -20.41 -31.06 -14.30
CA ILE A 892 -20.61 -31.59 -12.95
C ILE A 892 -21.96 -32.29 -12.89
N SER A 893 -21.96 -33.53 -12.45
CA SER A 893 -23.20 -34.25 -12.14
C SER A 893 -23.77 -33.77 -10.81
N CYS A 894 -24.99 -33.24 -10.83
CA CYS A 894 -25.71 -32.85 -9.61
C CYS A 894 -26.62 -33.96 -9.07
N ASP A 895 -26.69 -35.11 -9.76
CA ASP A 895 -27.35 -36.31 -9.25
C ASP A 895 -26.59 -36.91 -8.05
N GLY A 896 -27.32 -37.39 -7.05
CA GLY A 896 -26.74 -38.06 -5.88
C GLY A 896 -27.54 -37.90 -4.59
N ALA A 897 -26.89 -38.20 -3.46
CA ALA A 897 -27.48 -38.01 -2.14
C ALA A 897 -27.76 -36.53 -1.87
N THR A 898 -28.89 -36.23 -1.21
CA THR A 898 -29.32 -34.85 -1.00
C THR A 898 -28.33 -34.07 -0.14
N GLN A 899 -27.68 -33.07 -0.73
CA GLN A 899 -26.78 -32.13 -0.06
C GLN A 899 -27.04 -30.72 -0.58
N THR A 900 -27.13 -29.76 0.32
CA THR A 900 -27.33 -28.34 -0.03
C THR A 900 -25.97 -27.64 -0.08
N ASP A 901 -25.82 -26.65 -0.97
CA ASP A 901 -24.59 -25.85 -1.11
C ASP A 901 -23.36 -26.70 -1.44
N MET A 902 -23.53 -27.71 -2.29
CA MET A 902 -22.41 -28.41 -2.89
C MET A 902 -21.62 -27.44 -3.79
N PHE A 903 -20.32 -27.37 -3.59
CA PHE A 903 -19.46 -26.48 -4.37
C PHE A 903 -18.95 -27.18 -5.63
N SER A 904 -18.96 -26.48 -6.77
CA SER A 904 -18.63 -27.02 -8.10
C SER A 904 -17.15 -27.40 -8.35
N ALA A 905 -16.37 -27.62 -7.29
CA ALA A 905 -14.93 -27.89 -7.26
C ALA A 905 -14.03 -26.69 -7.57
N ALA A 906 -13.22 -26.31 -6.56
CA ALA A 906 -12.28 -25.19 -6.58
C ALA A 906 -11.14 -25.39 -7.59
N GLY A 907 -10.93 -24.44 -8.49
CA GLY A 907 -9.78 -24.42 -9.38
C GLY A 907 -9.81 -23.29 -10.41
N ALA A 908 -8.64 -22.93 -10.92
CA ALA A 908 -8.55 -21.97 -12.01
C ALA A 908 -9.25 -22.52 -13.27
N THR A 909 -10.07 -21.70 -13.91
CA THR A 909 -10.79 -22.01 -15.15
C THR A 909 -9.84 -22.13 -16.36
N GLY A 910 -8.58 -21.71 -16.21
CA GLY A 910 -7.61 -21.59 -17.30
C GLY A 910 -7.91 -20.43 -18.27
N GLN A 911 -8.89 -19.57 -17.95
CA GLN A 911 -9.27 -18.42 -18.76
C GLN A 911 -8.63 -17.15 -18.18
N SER A 912 -7.76 -16.49 -18.94
CA SER A 912 -7.06 -15.27 -18.51
C SER A 912 -7.56 -13.98 -19.19
N ALA A 913 -8.35 -14.11 -20.25
CA ALA A 913 -8.88 -12.99 -21.02
C ALA A 913 -10.34 -12.69 -20.63
N SER A 914 -10.77 -11.46 -20.85
CA SER A 914 -12.19 -11.10 -20.72
C SER A 914 -13.02 -11.82 -21.79
N GLY A 915 -14.14 -12.42 -21.40
CA GLY A 915 -15.06 -13.09 -22.32
C GLY A 915 -16.39 -13.45 -21.66
N THR A 916 -17.23 -14.17 -22.40
CA THR A 916 -18.56 -14.58 -21.93
C THR A 916 -18.50 -15.97 -21.30
N TYR A 917 -18.91 -16.05 -20.04
CA TYR A 917 -19.13 -17.30 -19.32
C TYR A 917 -20.60 -17.68 -19.36
N ALA A 918 -20.90 -18.98 -19.42
CA ALA A 918 -22.25 -19.48 -19.18
C ALA A 918 -22.24 -20.78 -18.38
N ILE A 919 -23.22 -20.93 -17.47
CA ILE A 919 -23.51 -22.15 -16.71
C ILE A 919 -24.87 -22.65 -17.16
N ARG A 920 -24.92 -23.84 -17.77
CA ARG A 920 -26.13 -24.44 -18.36
C ARG A 920 -26.52 -25.70 -17.60
N ALA A 921 -27.82 -25.88 -17.35
CA ALA A 921 -28.36 -27.15 -16.89
C ALA A 921 -28.58 -28.12 -18.06
N SER A 922 -28.24 -29.39 -17.87
CA SER A 922 -28.41 -30.44 -18.89
C SER A 922 -28.87 -31.75 -18.25
N ARG A 923 -29.57 -32.61 -18.98
CA ARG A 923 -30.06 -33.93 -18.49
C ARG A 923 -31.04 -33.84 -17.31
N GLY A 924 -31.55 -32.65 -16.99
CA GLY A 924 -32.47 -32.43 -15.87
C GLY A 924 -32.33 -31.03 -15.28
N PRO A 925 -33.27 -30.63 -14.39
CA PRO A 925 -33.17 -29.36 -13.68
C PRO A 925 -32.06 -29.36 -12.62
N VAL A 926 -31.46 -28.20 -12.38
CA VAL A 926 -30.47 -28.02 -11.31
C VAL A 926 -30.77 -26.74 -10.52
N GLU A 927 -30.75 -26.85 -9.19
CA GLU A 927 -30.91 -25.74 -8.25
C GLU A 927 -29.54 -25.15 -7.89
N ILE A 928 -29.33 -23.88 -8.21
CA ILE A 928 -28.12 -23.09 -7.92
C ILE A 928 -28.43 -22.16 -6.74
N THR A 929 -27.66 -22.31 -5.66
CA THR A 929 -27.82 -21.57 -4.41
C THR A 929 -26.87 -20.38 -4.26
N GLY A 930 -25.83 -20.28 -5.09
CA GLY A 930 -24.90 -19.15 -5.12
C GLY A 930 -23.95 -19.19 -6.32
N LEU A 931 -23.29 -18.07 -6.60
CA LEU A 931 -22.30 -17.92 -7.68
C LEU A 931 -21.03 -17.25 -7.15
N LEU A 932 -19.86 -17.76 -7.56
CA LEU A 932 -18.53 -17.23 -7.27
C LEU A 932 -17.84 -16.77 -8.55
N ARG A 933 -17.28 -15.57 -8.54
CA ARG A 933 -16.45 -15.01 -9.61
C ARG A 933 -15.23 -14.33 -9.01
N LEU A 934 -14.06 -14.86 -9.30
CA LEU A 934 -12.79 -14.33 -8.83
C LEU A 934 -11.93 -13.91 -10.01
N ALA A 935 -11.47 -12.66 -9.98
CA ALA A 935 -10.58 -12.10 -10.98
C ALA A 935 -9.15 -12.66 -10.82
N PRO A 936 -8.32 -12.61 -11.87
CA PRO A 936 -6.91 -12.99 -11.78
C PRO A 936 -6.15 -12.27 -10.66
N LEU A 937 -5.37 -13.03 -9.88
CA LEU A 937 -4.44 -12.48 -8.89
C LEU A 937 -3.33 -11.64 -9.57
N SER A 938 -3.06 -10.47 -8.99
CA SER A 938 -1.91 -9.62 -9.28
C SER A 938 -1.10 -9.36 -8.00
N GLY A 939 0.22 -9.39 -8.13
CA GLY A 939 1.15 -9.16 -7.01
C GLY A 939 1.10 -10.23 -5.92
N ASN A 940 1.71 -9.92 -4.77
CA ASN A 940 1.89 -10.88 -3.66
C ASN A 940 0.91 -10.68 -2.48
N ARG A 941 0.11 -9.60 -2.49
CA ARG A 941 -0.82 -9.31 -1.40
C ARG A 941 -2.00 -10.28 -1.45
N LYS A 942 -2.43 -10.78 -0.29
CA LYS A 942 -3.63 -11.63 -0.18
C LYS A 942 -4.89 -10.79 -0.44
N ARG A 943 -5.80 -11.36 -1.24
CA ARG A 943 -7.14 -10.81 -1.49
C ARG A 943 -8.04 -10.98 -0.26
N PHE A 944 -8.89 -10.01 -0.01
CA PHE A 944 -10.05 -10.15 0.85
C PHE A 944 -11.19 -10.78 0.07
N ARG A 945 -11.89 -11.73 0.69
CA ARG A 945 -13.04 -12.38 0.10
C ARG A 945 -14.29 -11.80 0.71
N THR A 946 -15.27 -11.49 -0.11
CA THR A 946 -16.55 -10.94 0.34
C THR A 946 -17.70 -11.79 -0.16
N GLY A 947 -18.82 -11.78 0.57
CA GLY A 947 -20.03 -12.49 0.21
C GLY A 947 -21.24 -11.62 0.47
N ARG A 948 -22.19 -11.61 -0.45
CA ARG A 948 -23.44 -10.85 -0.31
C ARG A 948 -24.60 -11.84 -0.20
N PHE A 949 -25.19 -11.86 0.99
CA PHE A 949 -26.33 -12.69 1.37
C PHE A 949 -27.48 -11.76 1.73
N ALA A 950 -28.02 -11.09 0.71
CA ALA A 950 -29.04 -10.06 0.92
C ALA A 950 -30.25 -10.25 0.01
N HIS A 951 -31.43 -9.92 0.52
CA HIS A 951 -32.66 -9.92 -0.24
C HIS A 951 -33.59 -8.76 0.19
N GLY A 952 -34.33 -8.21 -0.77
CA GLY A 952 -35.29 -7.15 -0.49
C GLY A 952 -36.36 -7.59 0.51
N SER A 953 -36.76 -6.69 1.39
CA SER A 953 -37.80 -6.92 2.41
C SER A 953 -37.48 -7.95 3.50
N TYR A 954 -36.27 -8.52 3.53
CA TYR A 954 -35.92 -9.51 4.55
C TYR A 954 -35.76 -8.87 5.93
N THR A 955 -36.09 -9.67 6.93
CA THR A 955 -35.96 -9.40 8.36
C THR A 955 -34.98 -10.40 8.99
N PHE A 956 -34.64 -10.27 10.27
CA PHE A 956 -33.84 -11.29 10.96
C PHE A 956 -34.49 -12.68 10.91
N ALA A 957 -35.82 -12.77 10.90
CA ALA A 957 -36.56 -14.03 10.90
C ALA A 957 -36.34 -14.85 9.62
N ASN A 958 -36.00 -14.19 8.50
CA ASN A 958 -35.68 -14.86 7.24
C ASN A 958 -34.33 -15.59 7.31
N PHE A 959 -33.42 -15.16 8.19
CA PHE A 959 -32.12 -15.77 8.40
C PHE A 959 -32.15 -16.80 9.54
N GLY A 960 -33.11 -17.72 9.50
CA GLY A 960 -33.19 -18.83 10.45
C GLY A 960 -32.03 -19.83 10.31
N SER A 961 -32.07 -20.91 11.10
CA SER A 961 -30.97 -21.90 11.18
C SER A 961 -30.51 -22.46 9.83
N ALA A 962 -31.44 -22.75 8.91
CA ALA A 962 -31.12 -23.26 7.58
C ALA A 962 -30.38 -22.23 6.70
N ALA A 963 -30.79 -20.97 6.76
CA ALA A 963 -30.13 -19.87 6.05
C ALA A 963 -28.73 -19.60 6.61
N VAL A 964 -28.59 -19.54 7.94
CA VAL A 964 -27.30 -19.37 8.62
C VAL A 964 -26.34 -20.51 8.29
N ALA A 965 -26.79 -21.77 8.36
CA ALA A 965 -25.97 -22.92 7.99
C ALA A 965 -25.47 -22.85 6.53
N SER A 966 -26.33 -22.39 5.62
CA SER A 966 -25.98 -22.19 4.22
C SER A 966 -24.94 -21.09 4.03
N ILE A 967 -25.10 -19.93 4.68
CA ILE A 967 -24.12 -18.83 4.67
C ILE A 967 -22.76 -19.30 5.18
N LEU A 968 -22.74 -19.97 6.33
CA LEU A 968 -21.52 -20.52 6.92
C LEU A 968 -20.84 -21.48 5.95
N THR A 969 -21.60 -22.38 5.32
CA THR A 969 -21.07 -23.34 4.33
C THR A 969 -20.44 -22.63 3.13
N GLN A 970 -21.14 -21.67 2.51
CA GLN A 970 -20.61 -20.96 1.35
C GLN A 970 -19.35 -20.14 1.68
N CYS A 971 -19.23 -19.61 2.90
CA CYS A 971 -18.05 -18.86 3.33
C CYS A 971 -16.77 -19.71 3.50
N THR A 972 -16.86 -21.04 3.47
CA THR A 972 -15.70 -21.94 3.65
C THR A 972 -14.98 -22.32 2.36
N TYR A 973 -15.41 -21.83 1.20
CA TYR A 973 -14.90 -22.28 -0.11
C TYR A 973 -13.38 -22.12 -0.30
N ALA A 974 -12.77 -21.18 0.42
CA ALA A 974 -11.34 -20.89 0.37
C ALA A 974 -10.56 -21.46 1.57
N GLY A 975 -11.19 -22.30 2.40
CA GLY A 975 -10.60 -22.88 3.61
C GLY A 975 -10.71 -22.01 4.87
N GLY A 976 -11.20 -20.77 4.76
CA GLY A 976 -11.48 -19.88 5.89
C GLY A 976 -12.89 -20.02 6.45
N VAL A 977 -13.31 -19.03 7.24
CA VAL A 977 -14.64 -18.99 7.89
C VAL A 977 -15.44 -17.74 7.53
N CYS A 978 -16.70 -17.70 7.97
CA CYS A 978 -17.57 -16.53 7.80
C CYS A 978 -17.20 -15.42 8.80
N VAL A 979 -17.13 -14.17 8.31
CA VAL A 979 -17.01 -12.94 9.11
C VAL A 979 -18.23 -12.07 8.82
N PRO A 980 -19.34 -12.26 9.55
CA PRO A 980 -20.61 -11.64 9.21
C PRO A 980 -20.63 -10.13 9.47
N ILE A 981 -21.30 -9.41 8.56
CA ILE A 981 -21.72 -8.02 8.68
C ILE A 981 -23.25 -8.03 8.64
N LEU A 982 -23.88 -7.88 9.81
CA LEU A 982 -25.33 -7.88 9.96
C LEU A 982 -25.89 -6.50 9.59
N ALA A 983 -26.60 -6.42 8.46
CA ALA A 983 -27.21 -5.22 7.93
C ALA A 983 -28.73 -5.42 7.79
N LEU A 984 -29.38 -5.68 8.92
CA LEU A 984 -30.78 -6.02 9.07
C LEU A 984 -31.42 -5.18 10.19
N GLY A 985 -32.75 -5.22 10.27
CA GLY A 985 -33.52 -4.57 11.33
C GLY A 985 -34.42 -3.43 10.83
N ILE A 986 -34.20 -2.92 9.61
CA ILE A 986 -35.05 -1.83 9.08
C ILE A 986 -36.47 -2.34 8.81
N ASN A 987 -36.60 -3.48 8.13
CA ASN A 987 -37.90 -4.09 7.85
C ASN A 987 -38.58 -4.59 9.12
N ASP A 988 -37.78 -5.12 10.06
CA ASP A 988 -38.25 -5.51 11.39
C ASP A 988 -38.89 -4.32 12.12
N SER A 989 -38.29 -3.13 12.03
CA SER A 989 -38.75 -1.94 12.76
C SER A 989 -40.17 -1.48 12.39
N PHE A 990 -40.63 -1.75 11.16
CA PHE A 990 -41.97 -1.35 10.70
C PHE A 990 -43.10 -2.19 11.30
N GLY A 991 -42.80 -3.46 11.64
CA GLY A 991 -43.84 -4.47 11.87
C GLY A 991 -43.54 -5.51 12.96
N THR A 992 -42.39 -5.45 13.65
CA THR A 992 -41.96 -6.40 14.69
C THR A 992 -41.69 -5.69 16.02
N ASN A 993 -42.12 -6.27 17.15
CA ASN A 993 -41.97 -5.63 18.46
C ASN A 993 -40.48 -5.67 18.84
N PRO A 994 -39.88 -4.59 19.38
CA PRO A 994 -38.46 -4.54 19.72
C PRO A 994 -37.93 -5.76 20.49
N THR A 995 -38.68 -6.29 21.47
CA THR A 995 -38.29 -7.49 22.22
C THR A 995 -38.20 -8.72 21.30
N SER A 996 -39.16 -8.89 20.40
CA SER A 996 -39.11 -9.98 19.41
C SER A 996 -37.99 -9.80 18.40
N ILE A 997 -37.71 -8.56 17.97
CA ILE A 997 -36.56 -8.25 17.11
C ILE A 997 -35.27 -8.72 17.80
N VAL A 998 -35.07 -8.35 19.07
CA VAL A 998 -33.90 -8.76 19.85
C VAL A 998 -33.81 -10.28 19.96
N SER A 999 -34.89 -10.97 20.32
CA SER A 999 -34.85 -12.44 20.44
C SER A 999 -34.52 -13.15 19.13
N ILE A 1000 -35.03 -12.65 18.00
CA ILE A 1000 -34.75 -13.24 16.69
C ILE A 1000 -33.32 -12.91 16.25
N ALA A 1001 -32.88 -11.66 16.39
CA ALA A 1001 -31.52 -11.24 16.08
C ALA A 1001 -30.49 -11.97 16.95
N GLU A 1002 -30.80 -12.20 18.23
CA GLU A 1002 -29.98 -12.99 19.15
C GLU A 1002 -29.83 -14.43 18.66
N ALA A 1003 -30.91 -15.07 18.23
CA ALA A 1003 -30.85 -16.42 17.68
C ALA A 1003 -29.99 -16.50 16.41
N VAL A 1004 -30.01 -15.47 15.55
CA VAL A 1004 -29.12 -15.38 14.37
C VAL A 1004 -27.66 -15.24 14.81
N ILE A 1005 -27.38 -14.34 15.75
CA ILE A 1005 -26.02 -14.13 16.29
C ILE A 1005 -25.49 -15.41 16.94
N ASP A 1006 -26.28 -16.05 17.79
CA ASP A 1006 -25.89 -17.28 18.48
C ASP A 1006 -25.67 -18.43 17.49
N GLY A 1007 -26.47 -18.51 16.43
CA GLY A 1007 -26.27 -19.45 15.34
C GLY A 1007 -24.95 -19.23 14.59
N LEU A 1008 -24.58 -17.97 14.33
CA LEU A 1008 -23.30 -17.61 13.74
C LEU A 1008 -22.13 -17.95 14.66
N VAL A 1009 -22.22 -17.60 15.96
CA VAL A 1009 -21.19 -17.93 16.97
C VAL A 1009 -21.00 -19.45 17.09
N ALA A 1010 -22.08 -20.21 17.13
CA ALA A 1010 -22.03 -21.68 17.13
C ALA A 1010 -21.39 -22.25 15.85
N GLY A 1011 -21.48 -21.51 14.74
CA GLY A 1011 -20.81 -21.79 13.47
C GLY A 1011 -19.31 -21.49 13.43
N GLY A 1012 -18.72 -20.98 14.51
CA GLY A 1012 -17.28 -20.71 14.59
C GLY A 1012 -16.84 -19.38 13.97
N VAL A 1013 -17.74 -18.38 13.88
CA VAL A 1013 -17.35 -17.05 13.38
C VAL A 1013 -16.39 -16.35 14.36
N PRO A 1014 -15.28 -15.77 13.90
CA PRO A 1014 -14.26 -15.18 14.77
C PRO A 1014 -14.63 -13.77 15.24
N ARG A 1015 -15.42 -13.06 14.44
CA ARG A 1015 -15.82 -11.66 14.67
C ARG A 1015 -17.14 -11.38 13.96
N ILE A 1016 -18.00 -10.57 14.58
CA ILE A 1016 -19.28 -10.12 14.00
C ILE A 1016 -19.28 -8.60 13.94
N PHE A 1017 -19.64 -8.06 12.79
CA PHE A 1017 -19.93 -6.65 12.58
C PHE A 1017 -21.43 -6.44 12.43
N ALA A 1018 -21.91 -5.24 12.74
CA ALA A 1018 -23.28 -4.84 12.45
C ALA A 1018 -23.33 -3.42 11.85
N LEU A 1019 -24.20 -3.26 10.86
CA LEU A 1019 -24.67 -2.01 10.29
C LEU A 1019 -26.07 -1.75 10.82
N PRO A 1020 -26.20 -0.90 11.86
CA PRO A 1020 -27.51 -0.56 12.40
C PRO A 1020 -28.37 0.13 11.34
N PRO A 1021 -29.70 -0.06 11.38
CA PRO A 1021 -30.60 0.57 10.41
C PRO A 1021 -30.42 2.10 10.36
N MET A 1022 -30.49 2.69 9.18
CA MET A 1022 -30.47 4.17 9.05
C MET A 1022 -31.89 4.71 9.17
N ARG A 1023 -32.05 5.90 9.74
CA ARG A 1023 -33.37 6.49 9.94
C ARG A 1023 -34.09 6.72 8.61
N PRO A 1024 -35.33 6.21 8.45
CA PRO A 1024 -36.20 6.60 7.35
C PRO A 1024 -36.67 8.05 7.50
N SER A 1025 -36.89 8.72 6.37
CA SER A 1025 -37.57 10.00 6.33
C SER A 1025 -39.02 9.87 6.80
N SER A 1026 -39.65 11.01 7.10
CA SER A 1026 -41.04 11.08 7.53
C SER A 1026 -42.03 10.51 6.51
N ALA A 1027 -41.65 10.34 5.24
CA ALA A 1027 -42.45 9.70 4.21
C ALA A 1027 -42.80 8.23 4.53
N TRP A 1028 -41.98 7.56 5.35
CA TRP A 1028 -42.16 6.18 5.76
C TRP A 1028 -42.86 6.01 7.11
N ASN A 1029 -43.32 7.10 7.72
CA ASN A 1029 -44.01 7.04 9.02
C ASN A 1029 -45.30 6.19 8.96
N SER A 1030 -45.97 6.14 7.81
CA SER A 1030 -47.18 5.34 7.61
C SER A 1030 -46.90 3.84 7.49
N SER A 1031 -45.65 3.43 7.29
CA SER A 1031 -45.25 2.02 7.25
C SER A 1031 -45.17 1.39 8.63
N TYR A 1032 -45.10 2.19 9.70
CA TYR A 1032 -45.12 1.68 11.07
C TYR A 1032 -46.53 1.26 11.48
N THR A 1033 -46.65 0.04 11.99
CA THR A 1033 -47.93 -0.54 12.41
C THR A 1033 -47.93 -0.86 13.90
N GLY A 1034 -49.12 -0.83 14.53
CA GLY A 1034 -49.30 -1.27 15.92
C GLY A 1034 -48.54 -0.45 16.97
N GLY A 1035 -48.42 0.86 16.79
CA GLY A 1035 -47.79 1.78 17.77
C GLY A 1035 -46.26 1.76 17.80
N ARG A 1036 -45.62 1.09 16.84
CA ARG A 1036 -44.15 0.92 16.79
C ARG A 1036 -43.48 2.13 16.18
N THR A 1037 -42.24 2.37 16.61
CA THR A 1037 -41.40 3.44 16.07
C THR A 1037 -39.98 2.93 15.86
N PHE A 1038 -39.23 3.64 15.01
CA PHE A 1038 -37.85 3.33 14.67
C PHE A 1038 -36.92 3.24 15.90
N ASP A 1039 -37.01 4.24 16.78
CA ASP A 1039 -36.05 4.45 17.87
C ASP A 1039 -36.00 3.30 18.89
N PRO A 1040 -37.13 2.79 19.40
CA PRO A 1040 -37.14 1.60 20.25
C PRO A 1040 -36.50 0.36 19.61
N ALA A 1041 -36.74 0.12 18.32
CA ALA A 1041 -36.17 -1.02 17.60
C ALA A 1041 -34.64 -0.86 17.43
N GLN A 1042 -34.21 0.33 17.03
CA GLN A 1042 -32.80 0.71 16.88
C GLN A 1042 -32.03 0.56 18.21
N GLY A 1043 -32.58 1.12 19.28
CA GLY A 1043 -31.96 1.10 20.62
C GLY A 1043 -31.80 -0.32 21.16
N ALA A 1044 -32.84 -1.15 20.99
CA ALA A 1044 -32.84 -2.55 21.41
C ALA A 1044 -31.77 -3.38 20.66
N LEU A 1045 -31.64 -3.21 19.33
CA LEU A 1045 -30.59 -3.87 18.55
C LEU A 1045 -29.18 -3.42 18.97
N ARG A 1046 -28.95 -2.12 19.18
CA ARG A 1046 -27.64 -1.63 19.64
C ARG A 1046 -27.27 -2.17 21.02
N ARG A 1047 -28.25 -2.37 21.90
CA ARG A 1047 -28.02 -3.00 23.21
C ARG A 1047 -27.58 -4.44 23.03
N LEU A 1048 -28.33 -5.24 22.25
CA LEU A 1048 -27.97 -6.62 21.94
C LEU A 1048 -26.56 -6.72 21.37
N TYR A 1049 -26.20 -5.85 20.41
CA TYR A 1049 -24.86 -5.84 19.83
C TYR A 1049 -23.77 -5.58 20.87
N ARG A 1050 -23.97 -4.66 21.82
CA ARG A 1050 -23.01 -4.45 22.92
C ARG A 1050 -22.90 -5.66 23.83
N GLU A 1051 -24.03 -6.26 24.20
CA GLU A 1051 -24.08 -7.44 25.08
C GLU A 1051 -23.37 -8.66 24.45
N LYS A 1052 -23.49 -8.82 23.13
CA LYS A 1052 -22.88 -9.91 22.36
C LYS A 1052 -21.48 -9.60 21.84
N GLY A 1053 -20.91 -8.44 22.15
CA GLY A 1053 -19.59 -8.02 21.67
C GLY A 1053 -19.50 -7.81 20.15
N VAL A 1054 -20.63 -7.54 19.49
CA VAL A 1054 -20.72 -7.24 18.05
C VAL A 1054 -20.17 -5.84 17.79
N ILE A 1055 -19.29 -5.72 16.80
CA ILE A 1055 -18.65 -4.45 16.43
C ILE A 1055 -19.59 -3.64 15.55
N VAL A 1056 -20.02 -2.49 16.05
CA VAL A 1056 -20.91 -1.59 15.33
C VAL A 1056 -20.15 -0.71 14.34
N LEU A 1057 -20.59 -0.75 13.08
CA LEU A 1057 -20.25 0.15 11.98
C LEU A 1057 -21.33 1.26 11.92
N PRO A 1058 -21.04 2.49 12.37
CA PRO A 1058 -22.07 3.46 12.77
C PRO A 1058 -22.68 4.24 11.60
N VAL A 1059 -23.22 3.54 10.58
CA VAL A 1059 -23.87 4.18 9.42
C VAL A 1059 -25.16 4.91 9.79
N ASP A 1060 -25.78 4.55 10.91
CA ASP A 1060 -26.98 5.20 11.42
C ASP A 1060 -26.72 6.58 12.04
N GLY A 1061 -25.46 6.96 12.24
CA GLY A 1061 -25.08 8.33 12.60
C GLY A 1061 -25.05 9.31 11.43
N ILE A 1062 -25.24 8.82 10.19
CA ILE A 1062 -25.28 9.66 8.98
C ILE A 1062 -26.65 10.32 8.87
N ASP A 1063 -26.68 11.64 8.71
CA ASP A 1063 -27.91 12.36 8.35
C ASP A 1063 -28.29 12.08 6.89
N MET A 1064 -28.93 10.94 6.67
CA MET A 1064 -29.28 10.47 5.33
C MET A 1064 -30.35 11.34 4.67
N THR A 1065 -31.31 11.83 5.44
CA THR A 1065 -32.43 12.61 4.92
C THR A 1065 -32.04 14.07 4.68
N GLY A 1066 -31.39 14.72 5.65
CA GLY A 1066 -30.99 16.13 5.52
C GLY A 1066 -29.96 16.36 4.41
N LEU A 1067 -29.13 15.36 4.12
CA LEU A 1067 -28.13 15.41 3.04
C LEU A 1067 -28.65 14.92 1.68
N GLY A 1068 -29.94 14.54 1.57
CA GLY A 1068 -30.49 14.02 0.31
C GLY A 1068 -29.83 12.71 -0.15
N ASN A 1069 -29.26 11.94 0.78
CA ASN A 1069 -28.55 10.70 0.52
C ASN A 1069 -29.48 9.49 0.33
N GLN A 1070 -30.79 9.70 0.31
CA GLN A 1070 -31.82 8.68 0.08
C GLN A 1070 -32.57 8.93 -1.23
N ALA A 1071 -32.85 7.86 -1.98
CA ALA A 1071 -33.62 7.96 -3.23
C ALA A 1071 -35.13 8.12 -2.99
N ASP A 1072 -35.65 7.45 -1.96
CA ASP A 1072 -37.09 7.40 -1.63
C ASP A 1072 -37.37 7.70 -0.15
N GLY A 1073 -36.41 8.30 0.54
CA GLY A 1073 -36.47 8.53 1.98
C GLY A 1073 -36.16 7.30 2.85
N LEU A 1074 -35.77 6.17 2.26
CA LEU A 1074 -35.32 4.98 3.01
C LEU A 1074 -34.01 4.44 2.44
N HIS A 1075 -33.98 4.17 1.14
CA HIS A 1075 -32.88 3.50 0.49
C HIS A 1075 -31.78 4.49 0.10
N PRO A 1076 -30.51 4.21 0.45
CA PRO A 1076 -29.38 5.06 0.07
C PRO A 1076 -29.23 5.13 -1.45
N ASN A 1077 -29.16 6.34 -2.00
CA ASN A 1077 -28.76 6.57 -3.39
C ASN A 1077 -27.22 6.41 -3.54
N ASP A 1078 -26.66 6.77 -4.69
CA ASP A 1078 -25.20 6.67 -4.91
C ASP A 1078 -24.39 7.49 -3.89
N ALA A 1079 -24.84 8.68 -3.51
CA ALA A 1079 -24.19 9.52 -2.52
C ALA A 1079 -24.31 8.92 -1.10
N GLY A 1080 -25.48 8.37 -0.75
CA GLY A 1080 -25.67 7.65 0.51
C GLY A 1080 -24.82 6.39 0.62
N ASN A 1081 -24.66 5.64 -0.48
CA ASN A 1081 -23.74 4.49 -0.51
C ASN A 1081 -22.27 4.91 -0.36
N ASP A 1082 -21.86 6.04 -0.92
CA ASP A 1082 -20.51 6.59 -0.69
C ASP A 1082 -20.31 6.98 0.78
N ALA A 1083 -21.30 7.66 1.38
CA ALA A 1083 -21.26 8.03 2.80
C ALA A 1083 -21.18 6.80 3.72
N MET A 1084 -21.94 5.75 3.41
CA MET A 1084 -21.85 4.45 4.11
C MET A 1084 -20.46 3.84 3.98
N LEU A 1085 -19.87 3.82 2.77
CA LEU A 1085 -18.52 3.33 2.55
C LEU A 1085 -17.52 4.08 3.45
N VAL A 1086 -17.53 5.42 3.43
CA VAL A 1086 -16.64 6.27 4.23
C VAL A 1086 -16.79 5.97 5.73
N ALA A 1087 -18.03 5.93 6.24
CA ALA A 1087 -18.28 5.64 7.66
C ALA A 1087 -17.79 4.24 8.07
N VAL A 1088 -17.97 3.24 7.20
CA VAL A 1088 -17.48 1.87 7.43
C VAL A 1088 -15.96 1.84 7.47
N VAL A 1089 -15.27 2.39 6.46
CA VAL A 1089 -13.80 2.31 6.40
C VAL A 1089 -13.14 3.12 7.50
N GLU A 1090 -13.68 4.28 7.87
CA GLU A 1090 -13.16 5.06 8.99
C GLU A 1090 -13.31 4.33 10.32
N ARG A 1091 -14.45 3.63 10.52
CA ARG A 1091 -14.64 2.83 11.73
C ARG A 1091 -13.69 1.65 11.77
N LEU A 1092 -13.52 0.93 10.66
CA LEU A 1092 -12.62 -0.20 10.55
C LEU A 1092 -11.15 0.19 10.78
N ALA A 1093 -10.73 1.38 10.31
CA ALA A 1093 -9.38 1.91 10.53
C ALA A 1093 -9.10 2.29 12.00
N ARG A 1094 -10.14 2.44 12.83
CA ARG A 1094 -10.04 2.80 14.26
C ARG A 1094 -10.29 1.62 15.21
N LEU A 1095 -10.50 0.41 14.67
CA LEU A 1095 -10.50 -0.82 15.47
C LEU A 1095 -9.11 -1.05 16.04
#